data_AF-A0A0J1BLK6-F1
#
_entry.id   AF-A0A0J1BLK6-F1
#
_cell.length_a   1.000
_cell.length_b   1.000
_cell.length_c   1.000
_cell.angle_alpha   90.00
_cell.angle_beta   90.00
_cell.angle_gamma   90.00
#
_symmetry.space_group_name_H-M   'P 1'
#
loop_
_entity.id
_entity.type
_entity.pdbx_description
1 polymer ?
#
loop_
_entity_poly.entity_id
_entity_poly.type
_entity_poly.pdbx_seq_one_letter_code
_entity_poly.pdbx_strand_id
1 'polypeptide(L)'
;MDLSIVPTRVGWALLPVRVVGVGQEWPTYNKIKRLVSEGMDVTPFLADASGYDCALVVAVHFGAFAVDHFSLSLLHPLLMIRTLLLSLFVSVPVLTVASEPVRWSADSTQSSVVATHGKAEIGAGIEGESWLLNGQTVLEPQGARDVLETGEHSIVVWVNPYRLDSGQQIIAAKNRYSLDEREWSLMLDRNHRFSLYVHQNGWRTISGPVPELGHWYQLCLVMKPDQVELYVNGQLSGSVKLDRPVQPTDAPLTLGGVNDDGIARQTWYGAIDEVQLMPRALSSKEVAASYHPVGLVHDIPTPPPPFPLWDENSPLAPANDLLEVANVDFHVIKKWDKPRDGYTFLHGVAFAWHQGKLFASIGHNQGDENTVTEEAQYRVSEDEGKTWGPLQIIDAGDEDNLAVSHGVFLSHGRTLWAFQGAYYGRMDNIHTRAYQLDDSTGKWKSLGVIIEQGFWPMNQPVRMDDGNWIMPGFLGRRYSGDDVFPAAVAISRGADFTQWDLVKIPVEPSVHRMWGESSLWVDGPTVFNVARYGGDAKALVAKSDDYGRTWSSSAISNLPMATSKPAAGVLSNGQRYLVCTTAAKNGGKRSPLTIAVSRPGENVFSKVFVIRRSMNGGAPGESAPSLSLSYPCALEHDGKLYVGYSNNGGRRANQNSAEMAVLPLESLQVP
;
A
#
# COMPACT_ATOMS: atom_id res chain seq x y z
N MET A 1 -68.34 7.13 8.05
CA MET A 1 -67.46 6.68 9.14
C MET A 1 -67.22 5.20 8.95
N ASP A 2 -65.97 4.83 9.16
CA ASP A 2 -65.31 3.52 9.08
C ASP A 2 -64.92 2.89 7.73
N LEU A 3 -63.61 2.60 7.71
CA LEU A 3 -62.76 2.03 6.68
C LEU A 3 -62.88 0.50 6.64
N SER A 4 -62.79 -0.09 5.45
CA SER A 4 -62.11 -1.38 5.29
C SER A 4 -61.53 -1.54 3.87
N ILE A 5 -60.25 -1.86 3.85
CA ILE A 5 -59.37 -2.07 2.68
C ILE A 5 -59.18 -3.59 2.53
N VAL A 6 -59.32 -4.14 1.32
CA VAL A 6 -58.66 -5.40 0.88
C VAL A 6 -58.47 -5.37 -0.66
N PRO A 7 -57.58 -6.18 -1.28
CA PRO A 7 -56.34 -5.75 -1.90
C PRO A 7 -56.35 -5.84 -3.44
N THR A 8 -55.73 -4.90 -4.15
CA THR A 8 -55.44 -5.05 -5.59
C THR A 8 -54.19 -5.89 -5.81
N ARG A 9 -54.33 -6.94 -6.62
CA ARG A 9 -53.22 -7.76 -7.14
C ARG A 9 -52.34 -6.91 -8.05
N VAL A 10 -51.06 -6.79 -7.72
CA VAL A 10 -50.03 -6.33 -8.66
C VAL A 10 -49.55 -7.55 -9.45
N GLY A 11 -49.78 -7.53 -10.77
CA GLY A 11 -49.21 -8.51 -11.70
C GLY A 11 -47.89 -8.00 -12.27
N TRP A 12 -46.89 -8.88 -12.37
CA TRP A 12 -45.61 -8.61 -13.00
C TRP A 12 -45.68 -8.93 -14.50
N ALA A 13 -45.19 -8.04 -15.36
CA ALA A 13 -44.97 -8.33 -16.77
C ALA A 13 -43.47 -8.20 -17.08
N LEU A 14 -42.86 -9.28 -17.56
CA LEU A 14 -41.50 -9.31 -18.09
C LEU A 14 -41.55 -8.96 -19.59
N LEU A 15 -40.85 -7.89 -19.99
CA LEU A 15 -40.60 -7.58 -21.41
C LEU A 15 -39.12 -7.78 -21.70
N PRO A 16 -38.72 -8.72 -22.58
CA PRO A 16 -37.34 -8.87 -22.99
C PRO A 16 -37.00 -7.79 -24.04
N VAL A 17 -35.95 -7.00 -23.78
CA VAL A 17 -35.34 -6.12 -24.78
C VAL A 17 -33.98 -6.69 -25.14
N ARG A 18 -33.77 -6.96 -26.44
CA ARG A 18 -32.50 -7.47 -26.98
C ARG A 18 -31.66 -6.29 -27.46
N VAL A 19 -30.48 -6.07 -26.87
CA VAL A 19 -29.53 -5.04 -27.32
C VAL A 19 -28.50 -5.69 -28.24
N VAL A 20 -28.37 -5.18 -29.47
CA VAL A 20 -27.34 -5.58 -30.42
C VAL A 20 -26.49 -4.35 -30.71
N GLY A 21 -25.19 -4.39 -30.40
CA GLY A 21 -24.23 -3.37 -30.84
C GLY A 21 -23.15 -2.98 -29.83
N VAL A 22 -21.90 -3.07 -30.27
CA VAL A 22 -20.65 -2.77 -29.57
C VAL A 22 -20.48 -1.25 -29.39
N GLY A 23 -20.05 -0.83 -28.18
CA GLY A 23 -19.48 0.50 -27.91
C GLY A 23 -20.42 1.50 -27.22
N GLN A 24 -20.57 1.42 -25.90
CA GLN A 24 -20.99 2.54 -25.06
C GLN A 24 -20.62 2.32 -23.58
N GLU A 25 -20.16 3.39 -22.92
CA GLU A 25 -19.69 3.41 -21.52
C GLU A 25 -20.77 3.02 -20.50
N TRP A 26 -20.37 2.25 -19.48
CA TRP A 26 -21.17 2.02 -18.27
C TRP A 26 -21.34 3.33 -17.48
N PRO A 27 -22.54 3.65 -16.94
CA PRO A 27 -22.70 4.86 -16.15
C PRO A 27 -21.98 4.70 -14.80
N THR A 28 -21.07 5.62 -14.50
CA THR A 28 -20.43 5.73 -13.18
C THR A 28 -21.47 6.04 -12.09
N TYR A 29 -21.19 5.59 -10.87
CA TYR A 29 -22.01 5.71 -9.64
C TYR A 29 -22.63 7.11 -9.41
N ASN A 30 -22.00 8.17 -9.92
CA ASN A 30 -22.47 9.55 -9.79
C ASN A 30 -23.70 9.89 -10.66
N LYS A 31 -23.98 9.15 -11.75
CA LYS A 31 -25.20 9.34 -12.56
C LYS A 31 -26.46 8.74 -11.91
N ILE A 32 -26.31 7.69 -11.11
CA ILE A 32 -27.41 7.01 -10.40
C ILE A 32 -27.94 7.89 -9.25
N LYS A 33 -27.06 8.60 -8.55
CA LYS A 33 -27.47 9.55 -7.49
C LYS A 33 -28.33 10.71 -8.00
N ARG A 34 -28.17 11.11 -9.27
CA ARG A 34 -28.97 12.18 -9.89
C ARG A 34 -30.41 11.75 -10.15
N LEU A 35 -30.64 10.50 -10.53
CA LEU A 35 -31.99 9.95 -10.77
C LEU A 35 -32.76 9.70 -9.46
N VAL A 36 -32.07 9.29 -8.39
CA VAL A 36 -32.66 9.15 -7.05
C VAL A 36 -33.01 10.52 -6.43
N SER A 37 -32.22 11.56 -6.70
CA SER A 37 -32.52 12.93 -6.25
C SER A 37 -33.75 13.57 -6.92
N GLU A 38 -34.26 12.98 -8.01
CA GLU A 38 -35.45 13.42 -8.73
C GLU A 38 -36.72 12.63 -8.36
N GLY A 39 -36.66 11.75 -7.34
CA GLY A 39 -37.85 11.11 -6.74
C GLY A 39 -38.31 9.81 -7.39
N MET A 40 -37.47 9.16 -8.21
CA MET A 40 -37.76 7.83 -8.77
C MET A 40 -37.14 6.73 -7.90
N ASP A 41 -37.96 5.75 -7.50
CA ASP A 41 -37.52 4.57 -6.75
C ASP A 41 -37.04 3.49 -7.72
N VAL A 42 -35.74 3.21 -7.74
CA VAL A 42 -35.09 2.30 -8.70
C VAL A 42 -34.28 1.25 -7.93
N THR A 43 -34.64 -0.02 -8.06
CA THR A 43 -33.88 -1.15 -7.47
C THR A 43 -33.15 -1.90 -8.59
N PRO A 44 -31.81 -1.83 -8.68
CA PRO A 44 -31.07 -2.64 -9.64
C PRO A 44 -30.89 -4.07 -9.11
N PHE A 45 -31.18 -5.08 -9.92
CA PHE A 45 -30.77 -6.47 -9.71
C PHE A 45 -29.82 -6.88 -10.85
N LEU A 46 -28.64 -7.39 -10.50
CA LEU A 46 -27.79 -8.15 -11.42
C LEU A 46 -28.11 -9.63 -11.20
N ALA A 47 -28.67 -10.29 -12.21
CA ALA A 47 -28.83 -11.74 -12.20
C ALA A 47 -27.60 -12.37 -12.88
N ASP A 48 -26.92 -13.28 -12.18
CA ASP A 48 -25.83 -14.07 -12.74
C ASP A 48 -26.43 -15.16 -13.65
N ALA A 49 -26.08 -15.13 -14.93
CA ALA A 49 -26.40 -16.17 -15.88
C ALA A 49 -25.10 -16.59 -16.56
N SER A 50 -24.67 -17.82 -16.27
CA SER A 50 -23.53 -18.46 -16.90
C SER A 50 -23.73 -18.55 -18.41
N GLY A 51 -22.96 -17.77 -19.17
CA GLY A 51 -22.82 -17.89 -20.62
C GLY A 51 -23.51 -16.77 -21.41
N TYR A 52 -22.71 -15.80 -21.85
CA TYR A 52 -22.92 -14.77 -22.88
C TYR A 52 -24.30 -14.05 -22.91
N ASP A 53 -24.24 -12.73 -22.62
CA ASP A 53 -25.27 -11.67 -22.68
C ASP A 53 -25.93 -11.29 -21.33
N CYS A 54 -25.56 -10.11 -20.79
CA CYS A 54 -26.23 -9.50 -19.63
C CYS A 54 -27.49 -8.72 -20.06
N ALA A 55 -28.61 -8.88 -19.35
CA ALA A 55 -29.82 -8.07 -19.51
C ALA A 55 -30.07 -7.19 -18.27
N LEU A 56 -30.39 -5.91 -18.47
CA LEU A 56 -30.85 -5.00 -17.41
C LEU A 56 -32.38 -5.07 -17.29
N VAL A 57 -32.90 -5.37 -16.10
CA VAL A 57 -34.35 -5.34 -15.81
C VAL A 57 -34.66 -4.10 -14.97
N VAL A 58 -35.60 -3.26 -15.43
CA VAL A 58 -36.08 -2.08 -14.69
C VAL A 58 -37.55 -2.28 -14.33
N ALA A 59 -37.88 -2.22 -13.05
CA ALA A 59 -39.27 -2.18 -12.58
C ALA A 59 -39.74 -0.72 -12.45
N VAL A 60 -40.92 -0.39 -12.99
CA VAL A 60 -41.53 0.95 -12.91
C VAL A 60 -42.89 0.83 -12.21
N HIS A 61 -43.12 1.62 -11.16
CA HIS A 61 -44.40 1.71 -10.45
C HIS A 61 -45.22 2.90 -10.99
N PHE A 62 -46.47 2.66 -11.40
CA PHE A 62 -47.42 3.72 -11.79
C PHE A 62 -48.45 3.94 -10.68
N GLY A 63 -48.47 5.13 -10.08
CA GLY A 63 -49.55 5.57 -9.18
C GLY A 63 -50.68 6.27 -9.95
N ALA A 64 -51.94 6.01 -9.60
CA ALA A 64 -53.09 6.69 -10.20
C ALA A 64 -53.99 7.37 -9.15
N PHE A 65 -54.40 8.59 -9.52
CA PHE A 65 -55.27 9.55 -8.84
C PHE A 65 -56.77 9.14 -8.85
N ALA A 66 -57.56 9.83 -8.01
CA ALA A 66 -58.99 9.62 -7.77
C ALA A 66 -59.95 10.26 -8.82
N VAL A 67 -61.22 9.79 -8.84
CA VAL A 67 -62.51 10.56 -8.75
C VAL A 67 -63.70 9.90 -9.52
N ASP A 68 -64.76 9.60 -8.74
CA ASP A 68 -66.24 9.63 -8.93
C ASP A 68 -67.11 8.88 -9.99
N HIS A 69 -68.13 8.19 -9.42
CA HIS A 69 -69.60 8.27 -9.66
C HIS A 69 -70.42 7.22 -10.49
N PHE A 70 -71.43 6.66 -9.78
CA PHE A 70 -72.87 6.34 -10.14
C PHE A 70 -73.40 4.91 -10.47
N SER A 71 -74.30 4.45 -9.56
CA SER A 71 -75.62 3.76 -9.64
C SER A 71 -75.89 2.27 -10.01
N LEU A 72 -76.47 1.57 -9.00
CA LEU A 72 -77.64 0.66 -8.92
C LEU A 72 -77.93 -0.44 -9.98
N SER A 73 -78.08 -1.71 -9.53
CA SER A 73 -79.39 -2.36 -9.22
C SER A 73 -79.36 -3.90 -9.02
N LEU A 74 -80.06 -4.34 -7.95
CA LEU A 74 -80.92 -5.55 -7.76
C LEU A 74 -80.48 -6.98 -8.18
N LEU A 75 -80.33 -7.91 -7.21
CA LEU A 75 -81.32 -8.95 -6.78
C LEU A 75 -80.72 -10.00 -5.80
N HIS A 76 -81.52 -10.38 -4.81
CA HIS A 76 -81.33 -11.33 -3.67
C HIS A 76 -81.60 -12.83 -4.08
N PRO A 77 -81.62 -13.85 -3.17
CA PRO A 77 -80.60 -14.39 -2.26
C PRO A 77 -80.60 -15.96 -2.22
N LEU A 78 -79.69 -16.62 -1.48
CA LEU A 78 -79.84 -17.99 -0.91
C LEU A 78 -78.64 -18.23 0.04
N LEU A 79 -78.74 -17.90 1.33
CA LEU A 79 -79.17 -18.72 2.47
C LEU A 79 -78.20 -19.87 2.86
N MET A 80 -77.70 -19.75 4.10
CA MET A 80 -77.49 -20.79 5.14
C MET A 80 -76.08 -20.97 5.75
N ILE A 81 -76.06 -20.68 7.07
CA ILE A 81 -75.31 -21.30 8.17
C ILE A 81 -73.99 -20.62 8.63
N ARG A 82 -74.17 -19.69 9.57
CA ARG A 82 -73.25 -19.40 10.69
C ARG A 82 -73.83 -20.04 11.95
N THR A 83 -73.19 -21.05 12.54
CA THR A 83 -72.89 -21.11 13.99
C THR A 83 -71.96 -22.29 14.33
N LEU A 84 -71.13 -22.08 15.37
CA LEU A 84 -70.22 -23.01 16.07
C LEU A 84 -68.87 -23.33 15.39
N LEU A 85 -67.80 -22.67 15.88
CA LEU A 85 -66.75 -23.33 16.67
C LEU A 85 -65.77 -22.28 17.19
N LEU A 86 -65.97 -21.92 18.46
CA LEU A 86 -64.97 -21.30 19.31
C LEU A 86 -63.97 -22.39 19.73
N SER A 87 -62.71 -22.00 19.93
CA SER A 87 -61.62 -22.71 20.60
C SER A 87 -61.02 -23.96 19.93
N LEU A 88 -60.01 -23.74 19.08
CA LEU A 88 -58.78 -24.55 19.06
C LEU A 88 -57.63 -23.69 18.49
N PHE A 89 -57.03 -22.84 19.34
CA PHE A 89 -55.71 -22.29 19.06
C PHE A 89 -54.69 -23.41 19.28
N VAL A 90 -54.36 -24.15 18.23
CA VAL A 90 -53.12 -24.92 18.20
C VAL A 90 -52.01 -23.93 17.90
N SER A 91 -51.17 -23.67 18.90
CA SER A 91 -49.87 -23.04 18.71
C SER A 91 -49.05 -23.94 17.78
N VAL A 92 -48.99 -23.59 16.50
CA VAL A 92 -47.95 -24.12 15.60
C VAL A 92 -46.64 -23.46 16.06
N PRO A 93 -45.66 -24.21 16.58
CA PRO A 93 -44.36 -23.63 16.83
C PRO A 93 -43.80 -23.19 15.48
N VAL A 94 -43.43 -21.92 15.37
CA VAL A 94 -42.54 -21.46 14.30
C VAL A 94 -41.24 -22.24 14.51
N LEU A 95 -41.02 -23.28 13.72
CA LEU A 95 -39.72 -23.92 13.61
C LEU A 95 -38.77 -22.86 13.06
N THR A 96 -37.95 -22.26 13.92
CA THR A 96 -36.74 -21.59 13.50
C THR A 96 -35.89 -22.64 12.81
N VAL A 97 -35.76 -22.55 11.48
CA VAL A 97 -34.78 -23.32 10.73
C VAL A 97 -33.42 -22.90 11.28
N ALA A 98 -32.76 -23.79 12.00
CA ALA A 98 -31.38 -23.56 12.43
C ALA A 98 -30.54 -23.37 11.15
N SER A 99 -29.71 -22.33 11.12
CA SER A 99 -28.78 -22.15 10.01
C SER A 99 -27.87 -23.38 9.92
N GLU A 100 -27.67 -23.92 8.72
CA GLU A 100 -26.80 -25.08 8.54
C GLU A 100 -25.34 -24.68 8.77
N PRO A 101 -24.50 -25.58 9.32
CA PRO A 101 -23.08 -25.33 9.39
C PRO A 101 -22.46 -25.12 8.01
N VAL A 102 -21.45 -24.24 7.93
CA VAL A 102 -20.73 -23.96 6.68
C VAL A 102 -19.28 -24.39 6.83
N ARG A 103 -18.73 -25.02 5.79
CA ARG A 103 -17.35 -25.50 5.73
C ARG A 103 -16.66 -24.96 4.48
N TRP A 104 -15.42 -24.51 4.64
CA TRP A 104 -14.55 -24.10 3.55
C TRP A 104 -13.24 -24.88 3.62
N SER A 105 -12.86 -25.47 2.51
CA SER A 105 -11.62 -26.24 2.33
C SER A 105 -11.08 -25.98 0.92
N ALA A 106 -9.77 -26.08 0.72
CA ALA A 106 -9.15 -25.89 -0.58
C ALA A 106 -9.56 -26.99 -1.59
N ASP A 107 -9.93 -28.17 -1.10
CA ASP A 107 -10.43 -29.29 -1.91
C ASP A 107 -11.88 -29.12 -2.39
N SER A 108 -12.65 -28.18 -1.80
CA SER A 108 -14.09 -28.07 -2.05
C SER A 108 -14.41 -27.14 -3.21
N THR A 109 -15.20 -27.62 -4.18
CA THR A 109 -15.81 -26.79 -5.23
C THR A 109 -17.19 -26.24 -4.84
N GLN A 110 -17.73 -26.61 -3.67
CA GLN A 110 -19.12 -26.31 -3.28
C GLN A 110 -19.27 -25.02 -2.47
N SER A 111 -18.19 -24.52 -1.86
CA SER A 111 -18.22 -23.32 -1.02
C SER A 111 -17.12 -22.37 -1.47
N SER A 112 -17.51 -21.27 -2.11
CA SER A 112 -16.54 -20.34 -2.69
C SER A 112 -15.87 -19.49 -1.61
N VAL A 113 -14.54 -19.59 -1.55
CA VAL A 113 -13.68 -18.63 -0.89
C VAL A 113 -13.10 -17.72 -1.96
N VAL A 114 -13.24 -16.41 -1.80
CA VAL A 114 -12.72 -15.43 -2.75
C VAL A 114 -11.49 -14.76 -2.16
N ALA A 115 -10.38 -14.72 -2.90
CA ALA A 115 -9.25 -13.89 -2.54
C ALA A 115 -9.59 -12.42 -2.82
N THR A 116 -9.70 -11.62 -1.77
CA THR A 116 -9.93 -10.16 -1.88
C THR A 116 -8.61 -9.40 -2.05
N HIS A 117 -7.51 -9.99 -1.60
CA HIS A 117 -6.13 -9.56 -1.84
C HIS A 117 -5.22 -10.77 -2.06
N GLY A 118 -4.15 -10.58 -2.83
CA GLY A 118 -3.15 -11.62 -3.09
C GLY A 118 -3.67 -12.82 -3.87
N LYS A 119 -2.90 -13.91 -3.82
CA LYS A 119 -3.26 -15.22 -4.39
C LYS A 119 -2.79 -16.29 -3.43
N ALA A 120 -3.71 -17.14 -2.98
CA ALA A 120 -3.35 -18.34 -2.24
C ALA A 120 -2.70 -19.35 -3.18
N GLU A 121 -1.56 -19.89 -2.77
CA GLU A 121 -1.01 -21.10 -3.38
C GLU A 121 -1.64 -22.32 -2.72
N ILE A 122 -1.47 -23.49 -3.35
CA ILE A 122 -1.96 -24.76 -2.80
C ILE A 122 -0.78 -25.55 -2.25
N GLY A 123 -0.97 -26.10 -1.05
CA GLY A 123 0.00 -26.97 -0.37
C GLY A 123 -0.68 -28.20 0.18
N ALA A 124 0.09 -29.07 0.84
CA ALA A 124 -0.49 -30.21 1.55
C ALA A 124 -1.39 -29.73 2.69
N GLY A 125 -2.58 -30.31 2.84
CA GLY A 125 -3.51 -30.05 3.94
C GLY A 125 -3.36 -31.05 5.08
N ILE A 126 -4.19 -30.90 6.12
CA ILE A 126 -4.33 -31.95 7.15
C ILE A 126 -4.84 -33.26 6.53
N GLU A 127 -5.67 -33.10 5.50
CA GLU A 127 -6.14 -34.10 4.54
C GLU A 127 -6.24 -33.35 3.21
N GLY A 128 -5.72 -33.89 2.10
CA GLY A 128 -5.82 -33.22 0.79
C GLY A 128 -4.98 -31.96 0.67
N GLU A 129 -5.62 -30.86 0.31
CA GLU A 129 -5.00 -29.58 -0.06
C GLU A 129 -5.30 -28.47 0.96
N SER A 130 -4.36 -27.54 1.15
CA SER A 130 -4.55 -26.34 1.97
C SER A 130 -4.22 -25.06 1.20
N TRP A 131 -4.73 -23.93 1.68
CA TRP A 131 -4.31 -22.62 1.20
C TRP A 131 -3.00 -22.21 1.87
N LEU A 132 -1.98 -21.93 1.07
CA LEU A 132 -0.73 -21.34 1.51
C LEU A 132 -0.80 -19.82 1.35
N LEU A 133 -0.60 -19.11 2.45
CA LEU A 133 -0.63 -17.65 2.51
C LEU A 133 0.77 -17.12 2.80
N ASN A 134 1.19 -16.18 1.97
CA ASN A 134 2.53 -15.57 1.95
C ASN A 134 2.56 -14.18 2.60
N GLY A 135 1.59 -13.85 3.46
CA GLY A 135 1.47 -12.53 4.07
C GLY A 135 0.94 -11.43 3.15
N GLN A 136 0.34 -11.75 2.01
CA GLN A 136 -0.39 -10.77 1.17
C GLN A 136 -1.83 -11.19 0.85
N THR A 137 -2.19 -12.41 1.21
CA THR A 137 -3.46 -12.97 0.82
C THR A 137 -4.48 -12.76 1.94
N VAL A 138 -5.64 -12.22 1.58
CA VAL A 138 -6.82 -12.19 2.46
C VAL A 138 -7.94 -12.91 1.73
N LEU A 139 -8.52 -13.88 2.42
CA LEU A 139 -9.59 -14.71 1.89
C LEU A 139 -10.91 -14.31 2.55
N GLU A 140 -11.96 -14.21 1.75
CA GLU A 140 -13.32 -13.94 2.21
C GLU A 140 -14.22 -15.14 1.90
N PRO A 141 -14.55 -15.96 2.93
CA PRO A 141 -15.51 -17.06 2.77
C PRO A 141 -16.95 -16.57 2.54
N GLN A 142 -17.60 -17.09 1.50
CA GLN A 142 -19.02 -16.82 1.23
C GLN A 142 -19.95 -17.64 2.15
N GLY A 143 -21.14 -17.10 2.45
CA GLY A 143 -22.17 -17.80 3.24
C GLY A 143 -21.99 -17.71 4.76
N ALA A 144 -21.01 -16.95 5.25
CA ALA A 144 -20.76 -16.83 6.69
C ALA A 144 -21.79 -15.93 7.43
N ARG A 145 -22.39 -14.96 6.73
CA ARG A 145 -23.23 -13.90 7.33
C ARG A 145 -24.41 -14.48 8.13
N ASP A 146 -25.20 -15.35 7.49
CA ASP A 146 -26.42 -15.90 8.08
C ASP A 146 -26.16 -16.73 9.35
N VAL A 147 -24.98 -17.34 9.44
CA VAL A 147 -24.58 -18.14 10.61
C VAL A 147 -24.08 -17.25 11.76
N LEU A 148 -23.44 -16.13 11.45
CA LEU A 148 -22.89 -15.21 12.46
C LEU A 148 -23.95 -14.30 13.09
N GLU A 149 -25.07 -14.07 12.41
CA GLU A 149 -26.18 -13.24 12.89
C GLU A 149 -26.93 -13.85 14.10
N THR A 150 -26.74 -15.14 14.41
CA THR A 150 -27.32 -15.80 15.61
C THR A 150 -26.71 -15.31 16.93
N GLY A 151 -25.53 -14.67 16.90
CA GLY A 151 -24.79 -14.18 18.06
C GLY A 151 -24.04 -15.27 18.86
N GLU A 152 -24.53 -16.50 18.87
CA GLU A 152 -23.86 -17.69 19.43
C GLU A 152 -23.33 -18.57 18.28
N HIS A 153 -22.02 -18.84 18.26
CA HIS A 153 -21.38 -19.60 17.18
C HIS A 153 -20.05 -20.20 17.61
N SER A 154 -19.52 -21.12 16.80
CA SER A 154 -18.15 -21.62 16.93
C SER A 154 -17.45 -21.63 15.59
N ILE A 155 -16.17 -21.25 15.59
CA ILE A 155 -15.30 -21.37 14.41
C ILE A 155 -14.21 -22.36 14.75
N VAL A 156 -14.03 -23.35 13.88
CA VAL A 156 -12.90 -24.29 13.89
C VAL A 156 -12.05 -24.00 12.67
N VAL A 157 -10.74 -23.90 12.84
CA VAL A 157 -9.79 -23.69 11.74
C VAL A 157 -8.51 -24.46 12.00
N TRP A 158 -8.00 -25.10 10.95
CA TRP A 158 -6.67 -25.68 10.98
C TRP A 158 -5.65 -24.72 10.42
N VAL A 159 -4.53 -24.57 11.12
CA VAL A 159 -3.45 -23.68 10.72
C VAL A 159 -2.08 -24.31 10.85
N ASN A 160 -1.18 -23.93 9.95
CA ASN A 160 0.23 -24.27 10.00
C ASN A 160 1.07 -22.98 9.94
N PRO A 161 1.62 -22.48 11.05
CA PRO A 161 2.35 -21.21 11.08
C PRO A 161 3.74 -21.34 10.47
N TYR A 162 4.14 -20.37 9.64
CA TYR A 162 5.48 -20.33 9.02
C TYR A 162 6.40 -19.26 9.58
N ARG A 163 5.89 -18.26 10.30
CA ARG A 163 6.70 -17.19 10.91
C ARG A 163 6.14 -16.76 12.26
N LEU A 164 7.03 -16.57 13.25
CA LEU A 164 6.68 -15.94 14.53
C LEU A 164 6.87 -14.41 14.45
N ASP A 165 7.98 -13.96 13.86
CA ASP A 165 8.41 -12.55 13.87
C ASP A 165 7.85 -11.72 12.69
N SER A 166 6.54 -11.81 12.43
CA SER A 166 5.87 -11.03 11.37
C SER A 166 4.80 -10.07 11.91
N GLY A 167 4.95 -9.66 13.18
CA GLY A 167 4.00 -8.79 13.85
C GLY A 167 2.73 -9.54 14.26
N GLN A 168 1.57 -8.87 14.18
CA GLN A 168 0.28 -9.52 14.41
C GLN A 168 -0.19 -10.16 13.10
N GLN A 169 -0.54 -11.43 13.15
CA GLN A 169 -0.93 -12.20 11.97
C GLN A 169 -2.31 -12.81 12.22
N ILE A 170 -3.34 -12.27 11.55
CA ILE A 170 -4.73 -12.69 11.69
C ILE A 170 -4.95 -13.99 10.92
N ILE A 171 -5.48 -14.97 11.63
CA ILE A 171 -5.91 -16.26 11.09
C ILE A 171 -7.36 -16.16 10.62
N ALA A 172 -8.23 -15.64 11.49
CA ALA A 172 -9.64 -15.37 11.18
C ALA A 172 -10.11 -14.13 11.96
N ALA A 173 -10.95 -13.28 11.36
CA ALA A 173 -11.48 -12.10 12.03
C ALA A 173 -12.81 -11.59 11.45
N LYS A 174 -13.55 -10.86 12.28
CA LYS A 174 -14.62 -9.94 11.87
C LYS A 174 -14.24 -8.51 12.28
N ASN A 175 -13.47 -7.81 11.43
CA ASN A 175 -13.14 -6.41 11.64
C ASN A 175 -13.02 -5.64 10.31
N ARG A 176 -13.30 -4.34 10.37
CA ARG A 176 -12.96 -3.33 9.36
C ARG A 176 -12.64 -2.02 10.08
N TYR A 177 -11.36 -1.68 10.17
CA TYR A 177 -10.89 -0.62 11.07
C TYR A 177 -11.26 0.78 10.60
N SER A 178 -11.28 1.02 9.29
CA SER A 178 -11.62 2.29 8.65
C SER A 178 -13.06 2.72 8.93
N LEU A 179 -13.96 1.75 9.15
CA LEU A 179 -15.38 1.96 9.47
C LEU A 179 -15.71 1.76 10.95
N ASP A 180 -14.70 1.59 11.80
CA ASP A 180 -14.87 1.32 13.25
C ASP A 180 -15.60 0.00 13.56
N GLU A 181 -15.69 -0.92 12.60
CA GLU A 181 -16.33 -2.22 12.75
C GLU A 181 -15.36 -3.19 13.44
N ARG A 182 -15.62 -3.55 14.70
CA ARG A 182 -14.74 -4.43 15.49
C ARG A 182 -15.52 -5.42 16.34
N GLU A 183 -15.27 -6.71 16.12
CA GLU A 183 -15.89 -7.80 16.89
C GLU A 183 -14.84 -8.67 17.56
N TRP A 184 -14.08 -9.45 16.80
CA TRP A 184 -13.09 -10.38 17.32
C TRP A 184 -12.00 -10.71 16.29
N SER A 185 -10.86 -11.19 16.78
CA SER A 185 -9.73 -11.63 15.96
C SER A 185 -9.05 -12.86 16.58
N LEU A 186 -8.95 -13.94 15.82
CA LEU A 186 -8.10 -15.09 16.11
C LEU A 186 -6.77 -14.91 15.36
N MET A 187 -5.64 -14.94 16.06
CA MET A 187 -4.35 -14.56 15.47
C MET A 187 -3.16 -15.28 16.11
N LEU A 188 -2.01 -15.21 15.46
CA LEU A 188 -0.69 -15.32 16.10
C LEU A 188 -0.22 -13.89 16.43
N ASP A 189 -0.06 -13.61 17.73
CA ASP A 189 0.21 -12.26 18.22
C ASP A 189 1.72 -11.98 18.39
N ARG A 190 2.11 -10.72 18.66
CA ARG A 190 3.50 -10.27 18.80
C ARG A 190 4.27 -10.95 19.93
N ASN A 191 3.57 -11.55 20.88
CA ASN A 191 4.16 -12.37 21.94
C ASN A 191 4.39 -13.83 21.52
N HIS A 192 4.22 -14.12 20.23
CA HIS A 192 4.39 -15.42 19.57
C HIS A 192 3.36 -16.47 19.99
N ARG A 193 2.23 -16.06 20.58
CA ARG A 193 1.17 -16.97 21.03
C ARG A 193 -0.05 -16.86 20.15
N PHE A 194 -0.73 -17.99 19.95
CA PHE A 194 -2.12 -17.93 19.49
C PHE A 194 -2.93 -17.11 20.47
N SER A 195 -3.67 -16.13 19.98
CA SER A 195 -4.44 -15.22 20.79
C SER A 195 -5.80 -14.96 20.17
N LEU A 196 -6.80 -14.87 21.04
CA LEU A 196 -8.15 -14.47 20.69
C LEU A 196 -8.45 -13.12 21.33
N TYR A 197 -8.71 -12.13 20.49
CA TYR A 197 -9.13 -10.79 20.86
C TYR A 197 -10.63 -10.65 20.67
N VAL A 198 -11.32 -10.06 21.64
CA VAL A 198 -12.76 -9.75 21.58
C VAL A 198 -12.98 -8.30 21.98
N HIS A 199 -13.76 -7.57 21.21
CA HIS A 199 -14.00 -6.15 21.41
C HIS A 199 -15.28 -5.90 22.24
N GLN A 200 -15.09 -5.45 23.48
CA GLN A 200 -16.16 -5.00 24.37
C GLN A 200 -15.63 -3.93 25.33
N ASN A 201 -15.94 -2.66 25.04
CA ASN A 201 -15.39 -1.49 25.74
C ASN A 201 -13.85 -1.49 25.74
N GLY A 202 -13.27 -1.83 24.58
CA GLY A 202 -11.85 -2.15 24.42
C GLY A 202 -11.60 -3.63 24.13
N TRP A 203 -10.34 -3.98 23.89
CA TRP A 203 -9.96 -5.36 23.58
C TRP A 203 -9.73 -6.18 24.85
N ARG A 204 -10.36 -7.35 24.90
CA ARG A 204 -10.08 -8.41 25.89
C ARG A 204 -9.38 -9.56 25.18
N THR A 205 -8.39 -10.18 25.83
CA THR A 205 -7.50 -11.16 25.19
C THR A 205 -7.47 -12.47 25.95
N ILE A 206 -7.53 -13.57 25.22
CA ILE A 206 -7.18 -14.92 25.68
C ILE A 206 -5.90 -15.33 24.94
N SER A 207 -4.89 -15.81 25.66
CA SER A 207 -3.63 -16.28 25.07
C SER A 207 -3.49 -17.79 25.26
N GLY A 208 -3.12 -18.47 24.18
CA GLY A 208 -2.79 -19.88 24.14
C GLY A 208 -1.28 -20.15 24.13
N PRO A 209 -0.86 -21.32 23.63
CA PRO A 209 0.55 -21.69 23.54
C PRO A 209 1.28 -20.95 22.41
N VAL A 210 2.61 -20.99 22.47
CA VAL A 210 3.50 -20.65 21.34
C VAL A 210 3.54 -21.87 20.41
N PRO A 211 3.23 -21.73 19.11
CA PRO A 211 3.31 -22.85 18.19
C PRO A 211 4.75 -23.17 17.79
N GLU A 212 4.97 -24.42 17.41
CA GLU A 212 6.11 -24.83 16.59
C GLU A 212 5.79 -24.55 15.13
N LEU A 213 6.72 -23.92 14.41
CA LEU A 213 6.50 -23.57 13.01
C LEU A 213 6.51 -24.83 12.13
N GLY A 214 5.68 -24.88 11.10
CA GLY A 214 5.60 -26.02 10.19
C GLY A 214 4.67 -27.13 10.68
N HIS A 215 4.09 -27.02 11.89
CA HIS A 215 3.17 -27.99 12.47
C HIS A 215 1.71 -27.53 12.42
N TRP A 216 0.80 -28.49 12.24
CA TRP A 216 -0.64 -28.24 12.22
C TRP A 216 -1.25 -28.09 13.62
N TYR A 217 -2.10 -27.07 13.77
CA TYR A 217 -2.89 -26.80 14.97
C TYR A 217 -4.36 -26.64 14.62
N GLN A 218 -5.24 -27.25 15.40
CA GLN A 218 -6.67 -26.94 15.37
C GLN A 218 -6.95 -25.84 16.37
N LEU A 219 -7.40 -24.69 15.90
CA LEU A 219 -7.88 -23.60 16.74
C LEU A 219 -9.40 -23.58 16.71
N CYS A 220 -10.01 -23.39 17.89
CA CYS A 220 -11.45 -23.19 17.97
C CYS A 220 -11.80 -21.99 18.85
N LEU A 221 -12.57 -21.07 18.27
CA LEU A 221 -13.28 -20.01 18.96
C LEU A 221 -14.70 -20.50 19.28
N VAL A 222 -15.12 -20.37 20.53
CA VAL A 222 -16.52 -20.59 20.94
C VAL A 222 -17.07 -19.28 21.51
N MET A 223 -18.07 -18.71 20.83
CA MET A 223 -18.75 -17.47 21.19
C MET A 223 -20.09 -17.80 21.84
N LYS A 224 -20.25 -17.45 23.11
CA LYS A 224 -21.51 -17.52 23.87
C LYS A 224 -21.98 -16.10 24.21
N PRO A 225 -23.26 -15.89 24.57
CA PRO A 225 -23.77 -14.57 24.95
C PRO A 225 -23.02 -13.88 26.11
N ASP A 226 -22.49 -14.66 27.05
CA ASP A 226 -21.86 -14.19 28.29
C ASP A 226 -20.39 -14.63 28.44
N GLN A 227 -19.83 -15.34 27.47
CA GLN A 227 -18.47 -15.88 27.53
C GLN A 227 -17.89 -16.16 26.15
N VAL A 228 -16.57 -15.98 26.01
CA VAL A 228 -15.82 -16.45 24.84
C VAL A 228 -14.70 -17.36 25.29
N GLU A 229 -14.44 -18.41 24.53
CA GLU A 229 -13.43 -19.42 24.81
C GLU A 229 -12.50 -19.63 23.61
N LEU A 230 -11.22 -19.90 23.91
CA LEU A 230 -10.22 -20.32 22.93
C LEU A 230 -9.78 -21.74 23.25
N TYR A 231 -9.86 -22.62 22.27
CA TYR A 231 -9.35 -23.98 22.31
C TYR A 231 -8.20 -24.14 21.31
N VAL A 232 -7.21 -24.94 21.68
CA VAL A 232 -6.06 -25.30 20.85
C VAL A 232 -5.88 -26.80 20.96
N ASN A 233 -5.89 -27.51 19.82
CA ASN A 233 -5.78 -28.96 19.72
C ASN A 233 -6.76 -29.70 20.65
N GLY A 234 -8.04 -29.28 20.61
CA GLY A 234 -9.11 -29.86 21.41
C GLY A 234 -9.12 -29.46 22.89
N GLN A 235 -8.12 -28.72 23.38
CA GLN A 235 -7.98 -28.34 24.79
C GLN A 235 -8.29 -26.85 25.02
N LEU A 236 -9.02 -26.55 26.11
CA LEU A 236 -9.32 -25.17 26.49
C LEU A 236 -8.03 -24.43 26.90
N SER A 237 -7.66 -23.41 26.14
CA SER A 237 -6.55 -22.51 26.47
C SER A 237 -6.96 -21.42 27.46
N GLY A 238 -8.20 -20.93 27.36
CA GLY A 238 -8.72 -19.95 28.30
C GLY A 238 -10.10 -19.42 27.90
N SER A 239 -10.66 -18.58 28.77
CA SER A 239 -11.96 -17.95 28.54
C SER A 239 -12.01 -16.53 29.09
N VAL A 240 -12.89 -15.72 28.52
CA VAL A 240 -13.20 -14.36 28.98
C VAL A 240 -14.70 -14.26 29.18
N LYS A 241 -15.11 -13.75 30.34
CA LYS A 241 -16.52 -13.39 30.60
C LYS A 241 -16.88 -12.11 29.85
N LEU A 242 -18.05 -12.09 29.26
CA LEU A 242 -18.66 -10.92 28.63
C LEU A 242 -19.73 -10.33 29.54
N ASP A 243 -19.82 -9.00 29.54
CA ASP A 243 -20.85 -8.28 30.30
C ASP A 243 -22.21 -8.29 29.56
N ARG A 244 -22.13 -8.47 28.23
CA ARG A 244 -23.25 -8.55 27.27
C ARG A 244 -22.76 -9.23 25.99
N PRO A 245 -23.65 -9.66 25.08
CA PRO A 245 -23.24 -10.16 23.77
C PRO A 245 -22.38 -9.13 22.99
N VAL A 246 -21.41 -9.63 22.23
CA VAL A 246 -20.62 -8.82 21.29
C VAL A 246 -21.58 -8.22 20.27
N GLN A 247 -21.42 -6.93 19.97
CA GLN A 247 -22.29 -6.25 19.02
C GLN A 247 -21.90 -6.66 17.60
N PRO A 248 -22.82 -7.22 16.80
CA PRO A 248 -22.53 -7.59 15.43
C PRO A 248 -22.29 -6.34 14.59
N THR A 249 -21.40 -6.45 13.61
CA THR A 249 -21.08 -5.42 12.63
C THR A 249 -21.21 -5.97 11.21
N ASP A 250 -21.24 -5.08 10.22
CA ASP A 250 -21.24 -5.44 8.80
C ASP A 250 -19.85 -5.86 8.28
N ALA A 251 -18.83 -5.99 9.14
CA ALA A 251 -17.53 -6.52 8.74
C ALA A 251 -17.69 -7.96 8.18
N PRO A 252 -17.04 -8.31 7.06
CA PRO A 252 -17.04 -9.68 6.58
C PRO A 252 -16.22 -10.58 7.52
N LEU A 253 -16.50 -11.89 7.49
CA LEU A 253 -15.55 -12.88 7.99
C LEU A 253 -14.37 -12.91 7.01
N THR A 254 -13.16 -12.74 7.53
CA THR A 254 -11.92 -12.81 6.75
C THR A 254 -11.01 -13.86 7.32
N LEU A 255 -10.25 -14.53 6.44
CA LEU A 255 -9.19 -15.49 6.79
C LEU A 255 -7.85 -14.97 6.27
N GLY A 256 -6.80 -15.17 7.04
CA GLY A 256 -5.44 -14.81 6.63
C GLY A 256 -5.08 -13.32 6.67
N GLY A 257 -5.95 -12.48 7.23
CA GLY A 257 -5.75 -11.03 7.37
C GLY A 257 -7.08 -10.32 7.59
N VAL A 258 -7.06 -8.99 7.58
CA VAL A 258 -8.26 -8.14 7.55
C VAL A 258 -8.29 -7.37 6.23
N ASN A 259 -9.44 -7.37 5.56
CA ASN A 259 -9.73 -6.48 4.44
C ASN A 259 -10.30 -5.16 4.97
N ASP A 260 -9.45 -4.15 5.09
CA ASP A 260 -9.82 -2.82 5.58
C ASP A 260 -10.11 -1.86 4.43
N ASP A 261 -11.30 -1.99 3.83
CA ASP A 261 -11.74 -1.16 2.69
C ASP A 261 -10.77 -1.20 1.51
N GLY A 262 -10.40 -2.41 1.07
CA GLY A 262 -9.47 -2.61 -0.03
C GLY A 262 -8.00 -2.55 0.38
N ILE A 263 -7.69 -2.46 1.68
CA ILE A 263 -6.32 -2.53 2.20
C ILE A 263 -6.17 -3.78 3.08
N ALA A 264 -5.32 -4.72 2.66
CA ALA A 264 -4.97 -5.87 3.48
C ALA A 264 -4.16 -5.45 4.73
N ARG A 265 -4.50 -6.00 5.89
CA ARG A 265 -3.81 -5.74 7.16
C ARG A 265 -3.55 -7.02 7.94
N GLN A 266 -2.43 -7.02 8.69
CA GLN A 266 -2.09 -8.08 9.66
C GLN A 266 -2.17 -9.48 9.04
N THR A 267 -1.61 -9.62 7.85
CA THR A 267 -1.73 -10.80 7.01
C THR A 267 -0.94 -11.99 7.56
N TRP A 268 -1.39 -13.19 7.21
CA TRP A 268 -0.90 -14.48 7.70
C TRP A 268 0.22 -15.06 6.85
N TYR A 269 1.27 -15.59 7.51
CA TYR A 269 2.30 -16.43 6.89
C TYR A 269 2.14 -17.87 7.37
N GLY A 270 1.60 -18.73 6.51
CA GLY A 270 1.33 -20.11 6.86
C GLY A 270 0.28 -20.76 5.98
N ALA A 271 -0.09 -21.99 6.33
CA ALA A 271 -1.23 -22.67 5.73
C ALA A 271 -2.51 -22.47 6.55
N ILE A 272 -3.65 -22.40 5.87
CA ILE A 272 -4.99 -22.47 6.46
C ILE A 272 -5.73 -23.60 5.77
N ASP A 273 -6.40 -24.42 6.56
CA ASP A 273 -7.18 -25.55 6.08
C ASP A 273 -8.44 -25.76 6.92
N GLU A 274 -9.39 -26.50 6.35
CA GLU A 274 -10.53 -27.08 7.04
C GLU A 274 -11.28 -26.13 8.00
N VAL A 275 -11.74 -25.01 7.46
CA VAL A 275 -12.46 -23.98 8.21
C VAL A 275 -13.93 -24.37 8.33
N GLN A 276 -14.46 -24.37 9.55
CA GLN A 276 -15.85 -24.70 9.82
C GLN A 276 -16.48 -23.64 10.71
N LEU A 277 -17.67 -23.19 10.33
CA LEU A 277 -18.48 -22.25 11.09
C LEU A 277 -19.79 -22.94 11.52
N MET A 278 -19.94 -23.08 12.83
CA MET A 278 -21.09 -23.71 13.47
C MET A 278 -22.06 -22.64 13.99
N PRO A 279 -23.38 -22.78 13.77
CA PRO A 279 -24.43 -21.85 14.23
C PRO A 279 -24.72 -21.91 15.73
N ARG A 280 -23.80 -22.49 16.52
CA ARG A 280 -23.97 -22.80 17.95
C ARG A 280 -22.64 -22.83 18.67
N ALA A 281 -22.67 -22.68 20.00
CA ALA A 281 -21.50 -22.92 20.83
C ALA A 281 -21.26 -24.44 20.97
N LEU A 282 -20.06 -24.89 20.59
CA LEU A 282 -19.63 -26.26 20.85
C LEU A 282 -19.28 -26.43 22.33
N SER A 283 -19.64 -27.59 22.88
CA SER A 283 -19.17 -27.99 24.20
C SER A 283 -17.70 -28.42 24.16
N SER A 284 -16.99 -28.34 25.29
CA SER A 284 -15.59 -28.77 25.37
C SER A 284 -15.38 -30.23 24.95
N LYS A 285 -16.38 -31.11 25.13
CA LYS A 285 -16.33 -32.49 24.66
C LYS A 285 -16.43 -32.61 23.15
N GLU A 286 -17.26 -31.79 22.51
CA GLU A 286 -17.38 -31.76 21.05
C GLU A 286 -16.09 -31.21 20.42
N VAL A 287 -15.52 -30.14 20.98
CA VAL A 287 -14.24 -29.59 20.53
C VAL A 287 -13.09 -30.60 20.70
N ALA A 288 -13.05 -31.31 21.83
CA ALA A 288 -12.07 -32.37 22.03
C ALA A 288 -12.26 -33.54 21.05
N ALA A 289 -13.51 -33.90 20.72
CA ALA A 289 -13.82 -34.98 19.79
C ALA A 289 -13.57 -34.62 18.32
N SER A 290 -13.60 -33.34 17.96
CA SER A 290 -13.28 -32.87 16.60
C SER A 290 -11.78 -32.80 16.30
N TYR A 291 -10.93 -32.93 17.32
CA TYR A 291 -9.48 -32.88 17.16
C TYR A 291 -8.88 -34.27 16.96
N HIS A 292 -7.93 -34.36 16.03
CA HIS A 292 -7.04 -35.51 15.86
C HIS A 292 -5.61 -35.02 15.62
N PRO A 293 -4.57 -35.70 16.12
CA PRO A 293 -3.19 -35.26 15.87
C PRO A 293 -2.82 -35.42 14.39
N VAL A 294 -2.17 -34.40 13.83
CA VAL A 294 -1.66 -34.39 12.45
C VAL A 294 -0.13 -34.42 12.51
N GLY A 295 0.46 -35.48 11.95
CA GLY A 295 1.92 -35.68 11.95
C GLY A 295 2.64 -35.05 10.75
N LEU A 296 1.90 -34.50 9.78
CA LEU A 296 2.47 -33.80 8.64
C LEU A 296 3.16 -32.51 9.10
N VAL A 297 4.40 -32.32 8.66
CA VAL A 297 5.19 -31.11 8.90
C VAL A 297 5.52 -30.50 7.54
N HIS A 298 5.30 -29.19 7.41
CA HIS A 298 5.63 -28.47 6.20
C HIS A 298 7.09 -28.03 6.22
N ASP A 299 7.77 -28.18 5.08
CA ASP A 299 9.04 -27.52 4.84
C ASP A 299 8.77 -26.02 4.67
N ILE A 300 9.21 -25.23 5.65
CA ILE A 300 9.03 -23.78 5.61
C ILE A 300 10.06 -23.18 4.65
N PRO A 301 9.64 -22.43 3.62
CA PRO A 301 10.58 -21.73 2.76
C PRO A 301 11.47 -20.78 3.57
N THR A 302 12.77 -21.07 3.59
CA THR A 302 13.74 -20.15 4.18
C THR A 302 13.90 -18.97 3.22
N PRO A 303 13.64 -17.72 3.65
CA PRO A 303 13.89 -16.57 2.78
C PRO A 303 15.38 -16.53 2.40
N PRO A 304 15.72 -16.06 1.19
CA PRO A 304 17.11 -15.91 0.81
C PRO A 304 17.86 -15.02 1.82
N PRO A 305 19.14 -15.30 2.11
CA PRO A 305 19.91 -14.45 3.00
C PRO A 305 19.96 -13.03 2.44
N PRO A 306 19.86 -12.01 3.31
CA PRO A 306 19.85 -10.63 2.86
C PRO A 306 21.18 -10.25 2.21
N PHE A 307 21.14 -9.34 1.24
CA PHE A 307 22.35 -8.77 0.65
C PHE A 307 23.16 -8.02 1.73
N PRO A 308 24.47 -8.30 1.91
CA PRO A 308 25.29 -7.67 2.94
C PRO A 308 25.71 -6.26 2.52
N LEU A 309 24.83 -5.28 2.74
CA LEU A 309 25.08 -3.87 2.44
C LEU A 309 25.64 -3.11 3.66
N TRP A 310 25.41 -3.62 4.86
CA TRP A 310 25.93 -3.12 6.13
C TRP A 310 26.96 -4.10 6.72
N ASP A 311 28.04 -3.59 7.30
CA ASP A 311 29.04 -4.38 8.01
C ASP A 311 28.46 -4.89 9.33
N GLU A 312 28.23 -6.19 9.41
CA GLU A 312 27.61 -6.84 10.57
C GLU A 312 28.47 -6.76 11.84
N ASN A 313 29.77 -6.49 11.70
CA ASN A 313 30.66 -6.24 12.85
C ASN A 313 30.53 -4.82 13.40
N SER A 314 29.89 -3.92 12.66
CA SER A 314 29.67 -2.53 13.05
C SER A 314 28.26 -2.37 13.65
N PRO A 315 28.13 -2.02 14.95
CA PRO A 315 26.80 -1.86 15.56
C PRO A 315 26.08 -0.65 14.98
N LEU A 316 24.84 -0.85 14.50
CA LEU A 316 23.95 0.24 14.08
C LEU A 316 23.16 0.75 15.29
N ALA A 317 23.35 2.02 15.65
CA ALA A 317 22.68 2.62 16.79
C ALA A 317 21.21 3.00 16.48
N PRO A 318 20.34 3.08 17.51
CA PRO A 318 19.04 3.73 17.39
C PRO A 318 19.16 5.21 17.02
N ALA A 319 18.11 5.78 16.41
CA ALA A 319 18.14 7.13 15.83
C ALA A 319 18.52 8.27 16.81
N ASN A 320 18.19 8.12 18.10
CA ASN A 320 18.52 9.13 19.12
C ASN A 320 20.00 9.12 19.52
N ASP A 321 20.68 7.99 19.32
CA ASP A 321 22.06 7.75 19.77
C ASP A 321 23.08 7.96 18.63
N LEU A 322 22.60 8.18 17.41
CA LEU A 322 23.43 8.49 16.26
C LEU A 322 24.11 9.86 16.43
N LEU A 323 25.39 9.90 16.05
CA LEU A 323 26.20 11.12 16.04
C LEU A 323 25.74 12.05 14.91
N GLU A 324 25.67 13.34 15.21
CA GLU A 324 25.43 14.37 14.20
C GLU A 324 26.70 14.68 13.43
N VAL A 325 26.53 15.03 12.15
CA VAL A 325 27.60 15.60 11.34
C VAL A 325 28.00 16.95 11.94
N ALA A 326 29.30 17.19 12.10
CA ALA A 326 29.80 18.45 12.61
C ALA A 326 29.73 19.56 11.53
N ASN A 327 29.48 20.80 11.95
CA ASN A 327 29.56 22.00 11.12
C ASN A 327 28.65 21.99 9.87
N VAL A 328 27.45 21.42 9.99
CA VAL A 328 26.45 21.47 8.90
C VAL A 328 25.84 22.86 8.80
N ASP A 329 25.84 23.42 7.58
CA ASP A 329 25.17 24.69 7.28
C ASP A 329 23.82 24.42 6.58
N PHE A 330 22.73 24.99 7.09
CA PHE A 330 21.38 24.70 6.63
C PHE A 330 20.75 25.89 5.91
N HIS A 331 20.10 25.63 4.78
CA HIS A 331 19.51 26.65 3.92
C HIS A 331 18.12 26.23 3.41
N VAL A 332 17.29 27.20 3.04
CA VAL A 332 15.96 26.96 2.48
C VAL A 332 15.95 27.35 1.01
N ILE A 333 15.79 26.36 0.13
CA ILE A 333 15.71 26.56 -1.33
C ILE A 333 14.35 27.14 -1.68
N LYS A 334 13.26 26.55 -1.19
CA LYS A 334 11.89 27.02 -1.45
C LYS A 334 11.00 26.64 -0.27
N LYS A 335 10.50 27.65 0.45
CA LYS A 335 9.53 27.44 1.52
C LYS A 335 8.17 27.04 0.94
N TRP A 336 7.45 26.16 1.62
CA TRP A 336 6.02 25.96 1.40
C TRP A 336 5.25 27.23 1.78
N ASP A 337 4.52 27.82 0.81
CA ASP A 337 3.82 29.10 1.01
C ASP A 337 2.56 29.21 0.13
N LYS A 338 1.64 28.26 0.31
CA LYS A 338 0.39 28.17 -0.46
C LYS A 338 -0.37 29.50 -0.56
N PRO A 339 -0.54 30.31 0.52
CA PRO A 339 -1.26 31.58 0.41
C PRO A 339 -0.65 32.56 -0.59
N ARG A 340 0.67 32.45 -0.84
CA ARG A 340 1.40 33.34 -1.74
C ARG A 340 1.47 32.83 -3.17
N ASP A 341 1.68 31.54 -3.39
CA ASP A 341 1.97 30.98 -4.71
C ASP A 341 0.94 29.94 -5.21
N GLY A 342 0.02 29.50 -4.36
CA GLY A 342 -1.04 28.55 -4.70
C GLY A 342 -0.61 27.08 -4.71
N TYR A 343 0.66 26.75 -4.47
CA TYR A 343 1.15 25.38 -4.60
C TYR A 343 0.87 24.52 -3.37
N THR A 344 0.51 23.26 -3.60
CA THR A 344 0.14 22.27 -2.57
C THR A 344 1.07 21.08 -2.50
N PHE A 345 1.94 20.90 -3.48
CA PHE A 345 2.93 19.83 -3.50
C PHE A 345 4.28 20.35 -3.95
N LEU A 346 5.34 19.85 -3.30
CA LEU A 346 6.73 20.04 -3.71
C LEU A 346 7.50 18.75 -3.46
N HIS A 347 8.29 18.28 -4.42
CA HIS A 347 9.21 17.16 -4.17
C HIS A 347 10.44 17.15 -5.09
N GLY A 348 11.36 16.22 -4.80
CA GLY A 348 12.46 15.86 -5.69
C GLY A 348 13.44 16.99 -6.00
N VAL A 349 14.16 17.47 -4.97
CA VAL A 349 15.27 18.40 -5.19
C VAL A 349 16.35 17.72 -6.04
N ALA A 350 16.91 18.42 -7.03
CA ALA A 350 18.14 18.00 -7.71
C ALA A 350 19.09 19.18 -7.88
N PHE A 351 20.40 18.92 -7.82
CA PHE A 351 21.44 19.94 -7.89
C PHE A 351 22.33 19.83 -9.12
N ALA A 352 22.84 20.97 -9.57
CA ALA A 352 24.00 21.04 -10.46
C ALA A 352 24.80 22.32 -10.20
N TRP A 353 26.12 22.18 -10.21
CA TRP A 353 27.03 23.30 -10.36
C TRP A 353 27.25 23.57 -11.84
N HIS A 354 26.94 24.78 -12.29
CA HIS A 354 27.10 25.20 -13.68
C HIS A 354 27.58 26.63 -13.76
N GLN A 355 28.73 26.84 -14.43
CA GLN A 355 29.36 28.16 -14.61
C GLN A 355 29.50 28.97 -13.30
N GLY A 356 29.90 28.29 -12.22
CA GLY A 356 30.11 28.90 -10.90
C GLY A 356 28.84 29.17 -10.10
N LYS A 357 27.67 28.74 -10.58
CA LYS A 357 26.38 28.90 -9.88
C LYS A 357 25.80 27.55 -9.50
N LEU A 358 25.08 27.52 -8.38
CA LEU A 358 24.35 26.33 -7.92
C LEU A 358 22.90 26.41 -8.39
N PHE A 359 22.48 25.42 -9.16
CA PHE A 359 21.09 25.25 -9.61
C PHE A 359 20.40 24.21 -8.73
N ALA A 360 19.13 24.45 -8.39
CA ALA A 360 18.28 23.50 -7.71
C ALA A 360 16.92 23.39 -8.43
N SER A 361 16.58 22.20 -8.94
CA SER A 361 15.23 21.94 -9.49
C SER A 361 14.33 21.29 -8.45
N ILE A 362 13.02 21.47 -8.63
CA ILE A 362 11.94 20.86 -7.87
C ILE A 362 10.78 20.52 -8.80
N GLY A 363 10.01 19.49 -8.46
CA GLY A 363 8.66 19.30 -8.97
C GLY A 363 7.69 20.04 -8.07
N HIS A 364 6.78 20.82 -8.64
CA HIS A 364 5.89 21.71 -7.88
C HIS A 364 4.50 21.67 -8.50
N ASN A 365 3.45 21.44 -7.69
CA ASN A 365 2.10 21.25 -8.18
C ASN A 365 1.08 22.14 -7.45
N GLN A 366 0.21 22.83 -8.20
CA GLN A 366 -0.94 23.59 -7.65
C GLN A 366 -2.11 22.69 -7.24
N GLY A 367 -2.17 21.49 -7.81
CA GLY A 367 -3.06 20.41 -7.44
C GLY A 367 -2.42 19.47 -6.42
N ASP A 368 -3.04 18.32 -6.25
CA ASP A 368 -2.48 17.25 -5.43
C ASP A 368 -1.26 16.63 -6.14
N GLU A 369 -0.45 15.91 -5.36
CA GLU A 369 0.67 15.12 -5.88
C GLU A 369 0.26 14.27 -7.10
N ASN A 370 1.12 14.28 -8.13
CA ASN A 370 0.96 13.46 -9.32
C ASN A 370 -0.31 13.78 -10.14
N THR A 371 -0.63 15.07 -10.28
CA THR A 371 -1.75 15.59 -11.11
C THR A 371 -1.27 16.54 -12.22
N VAL A 372 -2.14 16.89 -13.18
CA VAL A 372 -1.79 17.61 -14.42
C VAL A 372 -1.23 19.02 -14.24
N THR A 373 -1.37 19.64 -13.08
CA THR A 373 -0.83 20.99 -12.80
C THR A 373 0.60 20.96 -12.26
N GLU A 374 1.33 19.86 -12.47
CA GLU A 374 2.72 19.72 -12.03
C GLU A 374 3.68 20.34 -13.01
N GLU A 375 4.59 21.15 -12.48
CA GLU A 375 5.60 21.87 -13.23
C GLU A 375 7.01 21.54 -12.71
N ALA A 376 7.97 21.46 -13.64
CA ALA A 376 9.38 21.39 -13.32
C ALA A 376 9.92 22.81 -13.19
N GLN A 377 10.37 23.17 -11.99
CA GLN A 377 10.82 24.52 -11.67
C GLN A 377 12.22 24.48 -11.08
N TYR A 378 12.91 25.62 -11.07
CA TYR A 378 14.24 25.74 -10.51
C TYR A 378 14.51 27.10 -9.88
N ARG A 379 15.55 27.15 -9.04
CA ARG A 379 16.15 28.37 -8.51
C ARG A 379 17.67 28.29 -8.68
N VAL A 380 18.31 29.46 -8.68
CA VAL A 380 19.76 29.60 -8.83
C VAL A 380 20.32 30.36 -7.64
N SER A 381 21.47 29.90 -7.14
CA SER A 381 22.27 30.58 -6.12
C SER A 381 23.66 30.92 -6.66
N GLU A 382 24.13 32.11 -6.30
CA GLU A 382 25.48 32.61 -6.61
C GLU A 382 26.40 32.63 -5.38
N ASP A 383 25.90 32.18 -4.22
CA ASP A 383 26.57 32.26 -2.92
C ASP A 383 26.52 30.91 -2.17
N GLU A 384 26.69 29.82 -2.91
CA GLU A 384 26.74 28.45 -2.39
C GLU A 384 25.45 28.01 -1.68
N GLY A 385 24.30 28.54 -2.10
CA GLY A 385 22.97 28.19 -1.63
C GLY A 385 22.51 28.94 -0.38
N LYS A 386 23.25 29.96 0.07
CA LYS A 386 22.85 30.84 1.19
C LYS A 386 21.64 31.70 0.82
N THR A 387 21.61 32.19 -0.41
CA THR A 387 20.47 32.89 -1.00
C THR A 387 20.11 32.30 -2.35
N TRP A 388 18.84 32.47 -2.74
CA TRP A 388 18.28 31.90 -3.96
C TRP A 388 17.53 32.98 -4.75
N GLY A 389 17.79 33.05 -6.06
CA GLY A 389 17.09 33.91 -7.01
C GLY A 389 15.61 33.56 -7.16
N PRO A 390 14.85 34.23 -8.03
CA PRO A 390 13.42 33.94 -8.21
C PRO A 390 13.16 32.49 -8.66
N LEU A 391 11.93 32.02 -8.45
CA LEU A 391 11.48 30.74 -9.00
C LEU A 391 11.31 30.87 -10.52
N GLN A 392 11.89 29.93 -11.26
CA GLN A 392 11.90 29.91 -12.71
C GLN A 392 11.41 28.55 -13.21
N ILE A 393 10.94 28.49 -14.46
CA ILE A 393 10.32 27.30 -15.04
C ILE A 393 11.30 26.60 -16.00
N ILE A 394 11.37 25.28 -15.91
CA ILE A 394 11.99 24.40 -16.91
C ILE A 394 10.93 24.02 -17.94
N ASP A 395 9.79 23.48 -17.48
CA ASP A 395 8.62 23.14 -18.30
C ASP A 395 7.37 23.21 -17.41
N ALA A 396 6.32 23.88 -17.90
CA ALA A 396 5.05 24.06 -17.19
C ALA A 396 3.98 23.03 -17.61
N GLY A 397 4.31 22.08 -18.49
CA GLY A 397 3.34 21.13 -19.02
C GLY A 397 2.40 21.77 -20.05
N ASP A 398 2.95 22.53 -20.99
CA ASP A 398 2.16 23.33 -21.96
C ASP A 398 1.32 22.49 -22.95
N GLU A 399 1.45 21.15 -22.92
CA GLU A 399 0.64 20.22 -23.69
C GLU A 399 -0.60 19.78 -22.91
N ASP A 400 -1.71 19.49 -23.62
CA ASP A 400 -2.95 19.07 -22.97
C ASP A 400 -2.74 17.83 -22.07
N ASN A 401 -3.12 17.96 -20.80
CA ASN A 401 -2.97 16.96 -19.74
C ASN A 401 -1.53 16.51 -19.43
N LEU A 402 -0.49 17.16 -19.96
CA LEU A 402 0.89 16.85 -19.61
C LEU A 402 1.23 17.45 -18.24
N ALA A 403 1.82 16.64 -17.38
CA ALA A 403 2.48 17.09 -16.17
C ALA A 403 3.98 16.83 -16.29
N VAL A 404 4.81 17.80 -15.91
CA VAL A 404 6.26 17.62 -15.83
C VAL A 404 6.68 17.80 -14.38
N SER A 405 7.22 16.75 -13.79
CA SER A 405 7.59 16.71 -12.38
C SER A 405 9.10 16.89 -12.20
N HIS A 406 9.57 16.61 -10.99
CA HIS A 406 10.97 16.57 -10.63
C HIS A 406 11.76 15.54 -11.44
N GLY A 407 13.07 15.73 -11.41
CA GLY A 407 14.02 14.95 -12.18
C GLY A 407 15.43 15.23 -11.71
N VAL A 408 16.38 15.22 -12.65
CA VAL A 408 17.80 15.31 -12.34
C VAL A 408 18.52 16.23 -13.31
N PHE A 409 19.68 16.74 -12.89
CA PHE A 409 20.54 17.57 -13.73
C PHE A 409 21.83 16.84 -14.10
N LEU A 410 22.45 17.31 -15.19
CA LEU A 410 23.84 17.00 -15.54
C LEU A 410 24.51 18.25 -16.13
N SER A 411 25.58 18.70 -15.49
CA SER A 411 26.46 19.74 -16.03
C SER A 411 27.62 19.04 -16.76
N HIS A 412 27.71 19.18 -18.08
CA HIS A 412 28.76 18.56 -18.89
C HIS A 412 29.36 19.58 -19.87
N GLY A 413 30.66 19.85 -19.70
CA GLY A 413 31.34 20.91 -20.45
C GLY A 413 30.70 22.28 -20.16
N ARG A 414 30.19 22.94 -21.22
CA ARG A 414 29.49 24.23 -21.12
C ARG A 414 27.97 24.11 -21.22
N THR A 415 27.42 22.90 -21.10
CA THR A 415 25.97 22.68 -21.22
C THR A 415 25.41 22.14 -19.92
N LEU A 416 24.35 22.76 -19.43
CA LEU A 416 23.52 22.22 -18.37
C LEU A 416 22.31 21.51 -18.97
N TRP A 417 22.16 20.23 -18.60
CA TRP A 417 21.06 19.37 -18.99
C TRP A 417 20.11 19.16 -17.82
N ALA A 418 18.83 19.05 -18.12
CA ALA A 418 17.80 18.56 -17.21
C ALA A 418 17.09 17.35 -17.82
N PHE A 419 16.88 16.32 -17.02
CA PHE A 419 16.10 15.14 -17.36
C PHE A 419 14.93 15.05 -16.39
N GLN A 420 13.72 15.38 -16.83
CA GLN A 420 12.53 15.46 -15.98
C GLN A 420 11.62 14.25 -16.22
N GLY A 421 11.07 13.70 -15.15
CA GLY A 421 9.97 12.75 -15.26
C GLY A 421 8.69 13.48 -15.65
N ALA A 422 7.94 12.90 -16.56
CA ALA A 422 6.68 13.46 -17.05
C ALA A 422 5.64 12.36 -17.25
N TYR A 423 4.38 12.74 -17.23
CA TYR A 423 3.24 11.85 -17.42
C TYR A 423 2.03 12.63 -17.92
N TYR A 424 1.01 11.92 -18.39
CA TYR A 424 -0.28 12.50 -18.72
C TYR A 424 -1.32 12.18 -17.65
N GLY A 425 -2.30 13.06 -17.47
CA GLY A 425 -3.44 12.84 -16.58
C GLY A 425 -3.02 12.58 -15.14
N ARG A 426 -3.18 11.33 -14.68
CA ARG A 426 -2.81 10.90 -13.33
C ARG A 426 -1.85 9.72 -13.39
N MET A 427 -0.58 10.02 -13.72
CA MET A 427 0.51 9.03 -13.87
C MET A 427 0.33 8.06 -15.03
N ASP A 428 -0.38 8.46 -16.09
CA ASP A 428 -0.51 7.68 -17.32
C ASP A 428 0.70 7.98 -18.24
N ASN A 429 1.22 6.95 -18.92
CA ASN A 429 2.34 7.08 -19.86
C ASN A 429 3.56 7.84 -19.29
N ILE A 430 4.10 7.37 -18.17
CA ILE A 430 5.30 7.96 -17.56
C ILE A 430 6.49 7.85 -18.53
N HIS A 431 7.27 8.92 -18.65
CA HIS A 431 8.43 9.02 -19.54
C HIS A 431 9.42 10.08 -19.03
N THR A 432 10.61 10.13 -19.65
CA THR A 432 11.64 11.15 -19.37
C THR A 432 11.76 12.13 -20.53
N ARG A 433 11.73 13.42 -20.22
CA ARG A 433 11.97 14.53 -21.15
C ARG A 433 13.34 15.16 -20.90
N ALA A 434 14.02 15.60 -21.94
CA ALA A 434 15.32 16.27 -21.84
C ALA A 434 15.25 17.74 -22.21
N TYR A 435 16.07 18.55 -21.54
CA TYR A 435 16.15 20.00 -21.74
C TYR A 435 17.61 20.45 -21.66
N GLN A 436 17.94 21.52 -22.40
CA GLN A 436 19.23 22.19 -22.32
C GLN A 436 19.03 23.66 -21.94
N LEU A 437 19.84 24.16 -21.01
CA LEU A 437 19.87 25.58 -20.70
C LEU A 437 20.61 26.34 -21.80
N ASP A 438 20.00 27.39 -22.33
CA ASP A 438 20.69 28.42 -23.10
C ASP A 438 21.18 29.50 -22.14
N ASP A 439 22.47 29.50 -21.81
CA ASP A 439 23.07 30.44 -20.87
C ASP A 439 22.94 31.91 -21.30
N SER A 440 22.81 32.17 -22.60
CA SER A 440 22.70 33.54 -23.11
C SER A 440 21.33 34.16 -22.83
N THR A 441 20.30 33.33 -22.72
CA THR A 441 18.92 33.77 -22.51
C THR A 441 18.34 33.36 -21.16
N GLY A 442 18.97 32.38 -20.47
CA GLY A 442 18.46 31.75 -19.26
C GLY A 442 17.22 30.87 -19.49
N LYS A 443 16.93 30.52 -20.75
CA LYS A 443 15.76 29.72 -21.12
C LYS A 443 16.14 28.27 -21.36
N TRP A 444 15.21 27.36 -21.06
CA TRP A 444 15.36 25.94 -21.35
C TRP A 444 14.83 25.62 -22.75
N LYS A 445 15.67 24.97 -23.55
CA LYS A 445 15.30 24.38 -24.83
C LYS A 445 14.85 22.93 -24.59
N SER A 446 13.58 22.65 -24.84
CA SER A 446 13.06 21.27 -24.83
C SER A 446 13.65 20.47 -26.00
N LEU A 447 14.05 19.25 -25.71
CA LEU A 447 14.50 18.25 -26.70
C LEU A 447 13.48 17.12 -26.86
N GLY A 448 12.34 17.21 -26.17
CA GLY A 448 11.28 16.21 -26.20
C GLY A 448 11.54 14.98 -25.31
N VAL A 449 10.82 13.91 -25.61
CA VAL A 449 10.91 12.62 -24.91
C VAL A 449 12.16 11.88 -25.37
N ILE A 450 13.00 11.47 -24.41
CA ILE A 450 14.26 10.75 -24.68
C ILE A 450 14.25 9.31 -24.14
N ILE A 451 13.36 9.00 -23.18
CA ILE A 451 13.18 7.66 -22.62
C ILE A 451 11.70 7.46 -22.38
N GLU A 452 11.13 6.39 -22.94
CA GLU A 452 9.73 6.02 -22.77
C GLU A 452 9.58 4.88 -21.74
N GLN A 453 8.49 4.12 -21.83
CA GLN A 453 8.28 2.86 -21.10
C GLN A 453 8.27 2.99 -19.58
N GLY A 454 7.77 4.12 -19.07
CA GLY A 454 7.57 4.32 -17.64
C GLY A 454 8.78 4.86 -16.89
N PHE A 455 9.91 5.13 -17.57
CA PHE A 455 11.14 5.51 -16.87
C PHE A 455 11.07 6.94 -16.31
N TRP A 456 11.32 7.06 -15.00
CA TRP A 456 11.44 8.33 -14.29
C TRP A 456 12.79 8.40 -13.57
N PRO A 457 13.65 9.40 -13.88
CA PRO A 457 14.98 9.53 -13.31
C PRO A 457 14.97 10.00 -11.86
N MET A 458 15.82 9.40 -11.03
CA MET A 458 15.83 9.63 -9.57
C MET A 458 17.14 10.22 -9.05
N ASN A 459 18.29 9.88 -9.64
CA ASN A 459 19.59 10.44 -9.24
C ASN A 459 20.37 10.89 -10.47
N GLN A 460 21.31 11.83 -10.32
CA GLN A 460 22.06 12.36 -11.46
C GLN A 460 22.80 11.27 -12.25
N PRO A 461 22.97 11.43 -13.57
CA PRO A 461 23.83 10.57 -14.36
C PRO A 461 25.25 10.49 -13.79
N VAL A 462 25.80 9.28 -13.70
CA VAL A 462 27.16 9.02 -13.25
C VAL A 462 27.97 8.49 -14.44
N ARG A 463 29.17 9.04 -14.64
CA ARG A 463 30.07 8.58 -15.70
C ARG A 463 30.68 7.23 -15.34
N MET A 464 30.78 6.34 -16.31
CA MET A 464 31.44 5.03 -16.19
C MET A 464 32.73 4.98 -17.01
N ASP A 465 33.60 4.03 -16.68
CA ASP A 465 34.93 3.88 -17.32
C ASP A 465 34.84 3.41 -18.78
N ASP A 466 33.71 2.82 -19.20
CA ASP A 466 33.45 2.42 -20.58
C ASP A 466 33.07 3.59 -21.51
N GLY A 467 33.05 4.82 -20.97
CA GLY A 467 32.77 6.06 -21.69
C GLY A 467 31.29 6.45 -21.71
N ASN A 468 30.39 5.58 -21.24
CA ASN A 468 28.96 5.87 -21.12
C ASN A 468 28.63 6.49 -19.76
N TRP A 469 27.39 6.94 -19.61
CA TRP A 469 26.82 7.42 -18.36
C TRP A 469 25.65 6.55 -17.96
N ILE A 470 25.45 6.37 -16.67
CA ILE A 470 24.34 5.59 -16.12
C ILE A 470 23.48 6.48 -15.21
N MET A 471 22.16 6.44 -15.40
CA MET A 471 21.19 7.21 -14.65
C MET A 471 20.18 6.27 -13.98
N PRO A 472 20.10 6.21 -12.64
CA PRO A 472 19.13 5.38 -11.95
C PRO A 472 17.74 6.03 -11.94
N GLY A 473 16.73 5.18 -11.94
CA GLY A 473 15.33 5.57 -11.88
C GLY A 473 14.46 4.37 -11.55
N PHE A 474 13.18 4.48 -11.89
CA PHE A 474 12.22 3.39 -11.75
C PHE A 474 11.28 3.34 -12.94
N LEU A 475 10.61 2.21 -13.12
CA LEU A 475 9.55 2.04 -14.11
C LEU A 475 8.20 2.23 -13.44
N GLY A 476 7.64 3.42 -13.62
CA GLY A 476 6.33 3.81 -13.14
C GLY A 476 5.20 3.35 -14.05
N ARG A 477 4.03 3.20 -13.45
CA ARG A 477 2.72 3.12 -14.13
C ARG A 477 1.68 3.84 -13.26
N ARG A 478 0.44 3.92 -13.75
CA ARG A 478 -0.68 4.46 -12.97
C ARG A 478 -0.74 3.83 -11.58
N TYR A 479 -0.89 4.67 -10.57
CA TYR A 479 -0.82 4.28 -9.16
C TYR A 479 -1.80 3.15 -8.81
N SER A 480 -1.29 2.10 -8.17
CA SER A 480 -2.08 1.11 -7.44
C SER A 480 -1.34 0.70 -6.15
N GLY A 481 -2.07 0.40 -5.07
CA GLY A 481 -1.53 0.37 -3.70
C GLY A 481 -0.53 -0.76 -3.39
N ASP A 482 -0.62 -1.85 -4.16
CA ASP A 482 0.07 -3.13 -3.93
C ASP A 482 0.99 -3.53 -5.08
N ASP A 483 1.41 -2.57 -5.89
CA ASP A 483 2.23 -2.83 -7.07
C ASP A 483 3.74 -2.92 -6.79
N VAL A 484 4.41 -3.70 -7.65
CA VAL A 484 5.85 -3.69 -7.84
C VAL A 484 6.16 -2.74 -8.99
N PHE A 485 6.75 -1.59 -8.68
CA PHE A 485 7.37 -0.66 -9.62
C PHE A 485 8.88 -0.92 -9.62
N PRO A 486 9.43 -1.64 -10.61
CA PRO A 486 10.83 -2.06 -10.59
C PRO A 486 11.79 -0.87 -10.66
N ALA A 487 12.97 -1.01 -10.04
CA ALA A 487 14.09 -0.14 -10.33
C ALA A 487 14.56 -0.35 -11.78
N ALA A 488 15.14 0.69 -12.36
CA ALA A 488 15.73 0.64 -13.69
C ALA A 488 16.90 1.61 -13.79
N VAL A 489 17.72 1.42 -14.81
CA VAL A 489 18.78 2.35 -15.18
C VAL A 489 18.67 2.69 -16.66
N ALA A 490 19.07 3.90 -17.02
CA ALA A 490 19.25 4.32 -18.38
C ALA A 490 20.75 4.52 -18.64
N ILE A 491 21.28 3.96 -19.73
CA ILE A 491 22.70 4.04 -20.10
C ILE A 491 22.85 4.86 -21.37
N SER A 492 23.62 5.95 -21.33
CA SER A 492 23.81 6.82 -22.50
C SER A 492 24.67 6.16 -23.56
N ARG A 493 24.59 6.64 -24.81
CA ARG A 493 25.55 6.30 -25.86
C ARG A 493 26.69 7.30 -25.88
N GLY A 494 27.73 7.03 -25.09
CA GLY A 494 28.83 7.96 -24.86
C GLY A 494 28.34 9.26 -24.23
N ALA A 495 28.74 10.41 -24.80
CA ALA A 495 28.31 11.74 -24.37
C ALA A 495 27.09 12.28 -25.15
N ASP A 496 26.40 11.44 -25.95
CA ASP A 496 25.12 11.82 -26.55
C ASP A 496 23.99 11.58 -25.54
N PHE A 497 23.69 12.63 -24.76
CA PHE A 497 22.65 12.57 -23.74
C PHE A 497 21.21 12.63 -24.28
N THR A 498 21.02 12.57 -25.60
CA THR A 498 19.71 12.38 -26.22
C THR A 498 19.40 10.91 -26.50
N GLN A 499 20.37 10.01 -26.32
CA GLN A 499 20.25 8.59 -26.63
C GLN A 499 20.57 7.74 -25.41
N TRP A 500 19.58 7.01 -24.91
CA TRP A 500 19.69 6.18 -23.73
C TRP A 500 19.11 4.78 -23.97
N ASP A 501 19.85 3.76 -23.57
CA ASP A 501 19.40 2.38 -23.55
C ASP A 501 18.83 2.07 -22.15
N LEU A 502 17.52 1.77 -22.09
CA LEU A 502 16.81 1.49 -20.84
C LEU A 502 17.00 0.02 -20.42
N VAL A 503 17.41 -0.19 -19.17
CA VAL A 503 17.61 -1.52 -18.58
C VAL A 503 16.76 -1.64 -17.31
N LYS A 504 15.79 -2.56 -17.34
CA LYS A 504 14.99 -2.94 -16.18
C LYS A 504 15.82 -3.81 -15.23
N ILE A 505 15.82 -3.49 -13.94
CA ILE A 505 16.40 -4.37 -12.92
C ILE A 505 15.34 -5.42 -12.53
N PRO A 506 15.66 -6.73 -12.55
CA PRO A 506 14.74 -7.76 -12.09
C PRO A 506 14.37 -7.57 -10.62
N VAL A 507 13.22 -8.10 -10.19
CA VAL A 507 12.75 -8.03 -8.80
C VAL A 507 12.79 -9.43 -8.22
N GLU A 508 13.29 -9.57 -6.99
CA GLU A 508 13.37 -10.87 -6.34
C GLU A 508 11.93 -11.37 -6.01
N PRO A 509 11.60 -12.67 -6.20
CA PRO A 509 10.22 -13.15 -6.08
C PRO A 509 9.52 -12.88 -4.73
N SER A 510 10.26 -12.79 -3.62
CA SER A 510 9.73 -12.43 -2.29
C SER A 510 9.52 -10.91 -2.09
N VAL A 511 9.91 -10.07 -3.05
CA VAL A 511 9.66 -8.63 -3.08
C VAL A 511 8.35 -8.36 -3.82
N HIS A 512 7.28 -8.24 -3.05
CA HIS A 512 5.92 -8.12 -3.59
C HIS A 512 5.37 -6.69 -3.61
N ARG A 513 6.05 -5.76 -2.95
CA ARG A 513 5.77 -4.33 -3.00
C ARG A 513 7.10 -3.64 -3.22
N MET A 514 7.18 -2.76 -4.22
CA MET A 514 8.40 -2.03 -4.55
C MET A 514 8.05 -0.66 -5.12
N TRP A 515 8.68 0.38 -4.59
CA TRP A 515 8.75 1.67 -5.25
C TRP A 515 10.20 1.84 -5.69
N GLY A 516 10.54 1.40 -6.90
CA GLY A 516 11.92 1.27 -7.38
C GLY A 516 12.71 2.57 -7.54
N GLU A 517 12.22 3.66 -6.95
CA GLU A 517 12.94 4.91 -6.74
C GLU A 517 14.30 4.59 -6.12
N SER A 518 15.34 4.80 -6.91
CA SER A 518 16.66 4.26 -6.62
C SER A 518 17.78 5.25 -6.86
N SER A 519 18.94 4.92 -6.31
CA SER A 519 20.21 5.58 -6.56
C SER A 519 21.31 4.53 -6.74
N LEU A 520 22.50 4.93 -7.16
CA LEU A 520 23.59 3.99 -7.43
C LEU A 520 24.98 4.56 -7.11
N TRP A 521 25.96 3.67 -7.06
CA TRP A 521 27.36 4.02 -7.23
C TRP A 521 28.05 3.04 -8.19
N VAL A 522 29.15 3.51 -8.77
CA VAL A 522 29.96 2.78 -9.75
C VAL A 522 31.32 2.48 -9.10
N ASP A 523 31.81 1.26 -9.29
CA ASP A 523 33.13 0.79 -8.87
C ASP A 523 33.74 -0.05 -10.00
N GLY A 524 34.49 0.61 -10.89
CA GLY A 524 34.95 0.02 -12.14
C GLY A 524 33.77 -0.48 -13.00
N PRO A 525 33.76 -1.75 -13.45
CA PRO A 525 32.63 -2.33 -14.18
C PRO A 525 31.43 -2.67 -13.29
N THR A 526 31.62 -2.70 -11.97
CA THR A 526 30.57 -3.06 -11.03
C THR A 526 29.70 -1.86 -10.70
N VAL A 527 28.39 -2.03 -10.72
CA VAL A 527 27.42 -1.01 -10.32
C VAL A 527 26.49 -1.59 -9.26
N PHE A 528 26.25 -0.83 -8.19
CA PHE A 528 25.28 -1.18 -7.17
C PHE A 528 24.10 -0.23 -7.24
N ASN A 529 22.88 -0.76 -7.32
CA ASN A 529 21.65 0.00 -7.23
C ASN A 529 21.02 -0.22 -5.85
N VAL A 530 20.61 0.87 -5.20
CA VAL A 530 19.88 0.83 -3.92
C VAL A 530 18.51 1.47 -4.12
N ALA A 531 17.45 0.72 -3.83
CA ALA A 531 16.08 1.10 -4.11
C ALA A 531 15.20 1.06 -2.85
N ARG A 532 14.12 1.85 -2.88
CA ARG A 532 13.09 1.87 -1.85
C ARG A 532 12.23 0.60 -1.92
N TYR A 533 12.20 -0.18 -0.82
CA TYR A 533 11.39 -1.40 -0.77
C TYR A 533 9.88 -1.10 -0.70
N GLY A 534 9.42 -0.22 0.17
CA GLY A 534 7.98 0.06 0.30
C GLY A 534 7.16 -1.06 0.98
N GLY A 535 7.60 -2.33 0.92
CA GLY A 535 7.06 -3.43 1.73
C GLY A 535 7.59 -3.45 3.16
N ASP A 536 8.84 -3.06 3.37
CA ASP A 536 9.49 -3.01 4.70
C ASP A 536 10.51 -1.85 4.77
N ALA A 537 10.95 -1.49 5.99
CA ALA A 537 11.96 -0.48 6.25
C ALA A 537 13.39 -1.03 6.10
N LYS A 538 13.68 -1.58 4.91
CA LYS A 538 14.99 -2.10 4.49
C LYS A 538 15.34 -1.59 3.10
N ALA A 539 16.63 -1.48 2.81
CA ALA A 539 17.10 -1.19 1.46
C ALA A 539 16.97 -2.43 0.57
N LEU A 540 16.48 -2.25 -0.66
CA LEU A 540 16.65 -3.24 -1.72
C LEU A 540 17.95 -2.96 -2.46
N VAL A 541 18.66 -4.01 -2.85
CA VAL A 541 19.94 -3.89 -3.57
C VAL A 541 19.94 -4.81 -4.79
N ALA A 542 20.47 -4.30 -5.89
CA ALA A 542 20.86 -5.09 -7.05
C ALA A 542 22.30 -4.76 -7.45
N LYS A 543 22.99 -5.71 -8.06
CA LYS A 543 24.37 -5.58 -8.52
C LYS A 543 24.47 -5.92 -10.01
N SER A 544 25.26 -5.14 -10.72
CA SER A 544 25.72 -5.40 -12.08
C SER A 544 27.25 -5.50 -12.08
N ASP A 545 27.80 -6.34 -12.94
CA ASP A 545 29.26 -6.50 -13.14
C ASP A 545 29.71 -6.12 -14.57
N ASP A 546 28.83 -5.45 -15.33
CA ASP A 546 29.04 -5.12 -16.75
C ASP A 546 28.55 -3.71 -17.12
N TYR A 547 28.77 -2.76 -16.21
CA TYR A 547 28.38 -1.35 -16.33
C TYR A 547 26.85 -1.15 -16.47
N GLY A 548 26.08 -1.93 -15.72
CA GLY A 548 24.63 -1.81 -15.62
C GLY A 548 23.84 -2.46 -16.76
N ARG A 549 24.47 -3.29 -17.61
CA ARG A 549 23.80 -3.92 -18.75
C ARG A 549 23.02 -5.17 -18.35
N THR A 550 23.51 -5.90 -17.37
CA THR A 550 22.82 -7.02 -16.73
C THR A 550 22.86 -6.88 -15.21
N TRP A 551 21.84 -7.39 -14.53
CA TRP A 551 21.62 -7.18 -13.10
C TRP A 551 21.18 -8.45 -12.38
N SER A 552 21.64 -8.61 -11.14
CA SER A 552 20.93 -9.44 -10.16
C SER A 552 19.53 -8.87 -9.88
N SER A 553 18.63 -9.68 -9.34
CA SER A 553 17.36 -9.17 -8.85
C SER A 553 17.54 -8.20 -7.68
N SER A 554 16.65 -7.21 -7.59
CA SER A 554 16.50 -6.33 -6.43
C SER A 554 16.09 -7.17 -5.23
N ALA A 555 17.02 -7.38 -4.31
CA ALA A 555 16.86 -8.26 -3.15
C ALA A 555 16.94 -7.47 -1.84
N ILE A 556 16.32 -7.99 -0.79
CA ILE A 556 16.33 -7.39 0.56
C ILE A 556 17.78 -7.39 1.09
N SER A 557 18.25 -6.25 1.60
CA SER A 557 19.56 -6.16 2.27
C SER A 557 19.45 -6.22 3.79
N ASN A 558 20.61 -6.35 4.45
CA ASN A 558 20.73 -6.28 5.91
C ASN A 558 20.74 -4.83 6.44
N LEU A 559 20.57 -3.81 5.59
CA LEU A 559 20.58 -2.40 5.98
C LEU A 559 19.15 -1.87 6.23
N PRO A 560 18.81 -1.45 7.47
CA PRO A 560 17.56 -0.75 7.75
C PRO A 560 17.53 0.60 7.03
N MET A 561 16.47 0.88 6.29
CA MET A 561 16.32 2.14 5.54
C MET A 561 14.84 2.51 5.45
N ALA A 562 14.51 3.77 5.71
CA ALA A 562 13.14 4.24 5.62
C ALA A 562 12.58 4.05 4.21
N THR A 563 11.25 3.93 4.11
CA THR A 563 10.53 3.76 2.83
C THR A 563 10.44 5.11 2.08
N SER A 564 11.58 5.65 1.66
CA SER A 564 11.76 6.89 0.90
C SER A 564 12.87 6.69 -0.14
N LYS A 565 12.82 7.45 -1.23
CA LYS A 565 13.87 7.50 -2.25
C LYS A 565 15.25 7.75 -1.59
N PRO A 566 16.28 6.95 -1.88
CA PRO A 566 17.64 7.21 -1.43
C PRO A 566 18.41 8.14 -2.40
N ALA A 567 19.53 8.70 -1.92
CA ALA A 567 20.59 9.26 -2.77
C ALA A 567 21.93 8.62 -2.40
N ALA A 568 22.70 8.18 -3.38
CA ALA A 568 23.95 7.46 -3.18
C ALA A 568 25.01 7.89 -4.20
N GLY A 569 26.26 7.57 -3.92
CA GLY A 569 27.38 7.84 -4.81
C GLY A 569 28.72 7.57 -4.16
N VAL A 570 29.79 8.02 -4.83
CA VAL A 570 31.17 7.92 -4.35
C VAL A 570 31.68 9.33 -4.08
N LEU A 571 32.22 9.56 -2.88
CA LEU A 571 32.90 10.79 -2.49
C LEU A 571 34.33 10.79 -3.05
N SER A 572 34.93 11.98 -3.23
CA SER A 572 36.32 12.12 -3.69
C SER A 572 37.36 11.43 -2.81
N ASN A 573 37.04 11.15 -1.54
CA ASN A 573 37.89 10.37 -0.63
C ASN A 573 37.73 8.85 -0.80
N GLY A 574 36.98 8.38 -1.80
CA GLY A 574 36.74 6.97 -2.09
C GLY A 574 35.67 6.30 -1.22
N GLN A 575 35.06 7.01 -0.27
CA GLN A 575 33.95 6.48 0.50
C GLN A 575 32.67 6.44 -0.34
N ARG A 576 31.86 5.42 -0.12
CA ARG A 576 30.52 5.31 -0.69
C ARG A 576 29.61 5.99 0.32
N TYR A 577 28.60 6.70 -0.17
CA TYR A 577 27.60 7.31 0.69
C TYR A 577 26.20 6.87 0.30
N LEU A 578 25.30 6.86 1.28
CA LEU A 578 23.86 6.68 1.12
C LEU A 578 23.12 7.65 2.06
N VAL A 579 22.47 8.65 1.48
CA VAL A 579 21.56 9.55 2.17
C VAL A 579 20.15 8.96 2.09
N CYS A 580 19.69 8.43 3.21
CA CYS A 580 18.30 8.08 3.52
C CYS A 580 18.27 7.73 5.01
N THR A 581 17.13 7.94 5.69
CA THR A 581 17.00 7.62 7.12
C THR A 581 17.34 6.16 7.38
N THR A 582 18.44 5.94 8.08
CA THR A 582 19.08 4.65 8.38
C THR A 582 19.38 4.63 9.87
N ALA A 583 18.69 3.79 10.63
CA ALA A 583 18.88 3.66 12.07
C ALA A 583 18.26 2.36 12.58
N ALA A 584 18.81 1.79 13.65
CA ALA A 584 18.24 0.61 14.26
C ALA A 584 16.85 0.91 14.85
N LYS A 585 15.90 0.00 14.63
CA LYS A 585 14.53 0.05 15.20
C LYS A 585 13.75 1.34 14.89
N ASN A 586 14.05 2.03 13.77
CA ASN A 586 13.36 3.27 13.40
C ASN A 586 12.10 3.05 12.53
N GLY A 587 11.90 1.82 12.03
CA GLY A 587 10.81 1.50 11.11
C GLY A 587 10.81 2.41 9.88
N GLY A 588 9.64 2.68 9.29
CA GLY A 588 9.50 3.55 8.12
C GLY A 588 9.57 5.05 8.39
N LYS A 589 9.98 5.50 9.59
CA LYS A 589 10.05 6.93 9.92
C LYS A 589 11.09 7.62 9.04
N ARG A 590 10.72 8.76 8.47
CA ARG A 590 11.59 9.60 7.63
C ARG A 590 12.29 10.73 8.40
N SER A 591 12.58 10.49 9.67
CA SER A 591 13.39 11.38 10.50
C SER A 591 14.14 10.56 11.57
N PRO A 592 15.38 10.95 11.93
CA PRO A 592 16.18 12.02 11.33
C PRO A 592 16.63 11.70 9.88
N LEU A 593 17.05 12.70 9.11
CA LEU A 593 17.77 12.47 7.85
C LEU A 593 19.21 12.10 8.19
N THR A 594 19.69 11.01 7.60
CA THR A 594 21.01 10.44 7.90
C THR A 594 21.80 10.18 6.63
N ILE A 595 23.11 10.03 6.79
CA ILE A 595 24.05 9.57 5.77
C ILE A 595 24.81 8.36 6.31
N ALA A 596 24.70 7.23 5.61
CA ALA A 596 25.55 6.07 5.81
C ALA A 596 26.80 6.20 4.93
N VAL A 597 27.96 5.83 5.44
CA VAL A 597 29.24 5.85 4.71
C VAL A 597 30.02 4.55 4.90
N SER A 598 30.77 4.17 3.87
CA SER A 598 31.75 3.07 3.90
C SER A 598 33.12 3.57 4.34
N ARG A 599 34.07 2.64 4.56
CA ARG A 599 35.48 3.00 4.48
C ARG A 599 35.88 3.31 3.03
N PRO A 600 36.95 4.08 2.78
CA PRO A 600 37.47 4.30 1.44
C PRO A 600 37.72 2.98 0.70
N GLY A 601 37.23 2.86 -0.54
CA GLY A 601 37.44 1.66 -1.37
C GLY A 601 36.48 0.49 -1.11
N GLU A 602 35.75 0.45 0.02
CA GLU A 602 34.78 -0.62 0.33
C GLU A 602 33.37 -0.35 -0.23
N ASN A 603 32.62 -1.39 -0.59
CA ASN A 603 31.22 -1.31 -1.06
C ASN A 603 30.18 -1.66 0.03
N VAL A 604 30.60 -1.69 1.29
CA VAL A 604 29.77 -2.02 2.45
C VAL A 604 29.80 -0.83 3.41
N PHE A 605 28.63 -0.39 3.89
CA PHE A 605 28.54 0.71 4.84
C PHE A 605 28.88 0.26 6.25
N SER A 606 29.53 1.11 7.04
CA SER A 606 29.97 0.78 8.40
C SER A 606 29.74 1.91 9.42
N LYS A 607 29.34 3.10 8.96
CA LYS A 607 29.06 4.25 9.83
C LYS A 607 27.83 5.00 9.36
N VAL A 608 27.03 5.51 10.30
CA VAL A 608 25.92 6.42 10.03
C VAL A 608 26.09 7.70 10.84
N PHE A 609 25.83 8.84 10.19
CA PHE A 609 25.72 10.15 10.81
C PHE A 609 24.33 10.76 10.59
N VAL A 610 23.88 11.58 11.53
CA VAL A 610 22.67 12.42 11.39
C VAL A 610 23.05 13.70 10.68
N ILE A 611 22.39 13.96 9.54
CA ILE A 611 22.45 15.25 8.85
C ILE A 611 21.50 16.24 9.52
N ARG A 612 20.25 15.84 9.74
CA ARG A 612 19.17 16.74 10.16
C ARG A 612 18.17 16.01 11.05
N ARG A 613 17.94 16.51 12.27
CA ARG A 613 16.84 16.04 13.13
C ARG A 613 15.53 16.75 12.80
N SER A 614 14.41 16.21 13.29
CA SER A 614 13.08 16.84 13.16
C SER A 614 12.98 18.18 13.88
N MET A 615 13.67 18.31 15.01
CA MET A 615 13.90 19.56 15.71
C MET A 615 15.34 20.00 15.47
N ASN A 616 15.54 21.15 14.82
CA ASN A 616 16.89 21.64 14.51
C ASN A 616 17.21 23.01 15.14
N GLY A 617 16.68 23.25 16.33
CA GLY A 617 16.91 24.50 17.08
C GLY A 617 16.54 25.74 16.27
N GLY A 618 17.44 26.73 16.25
CA GLY A 618 17.27 27.98 15.48
C GLY A 618 17.87 27.95 14.08
N ALA A 619 18.37 26.81 13.60
CA ALA A 619 18.92 26.71 12.25
C ALA A 619 17.81 26.89 11.19
N PRO A 620 18.13 27.39 9.98
CA PRO A 620 17.15 27.55 8.91
C PRO A 620 16.40 26.26 8.56
N GLY A 621 15.20 26.41 7.98
CA GLY A 621 14.31 25.31 7.64
C GLY A 621 13.24 25.04 8.69
N GLU A 622 12.24 24.26 8.31
CA GLU A 622 11.10 23.96 9.17
C GLU A 622 11.48 22.92 10.23
N SER A 623 10.96 23.11 11.45
CA SER A 623 11.17 22.20 12.59
C SER A 623 9.83 21.91 13.25
N ALA A 624 9.58 20.63 13.54
CA ALA A 624 8.38 20.16 14.21
C ALA A 624 8.67 18.84 14.93
N PRO A 625 8.02 18.53 16.07
CA PRO A 625 8.24 17.29 16.80
C PRO A 625 8.03 16.02 15.95
N SER A 626 7.10 16.09 15.00
CA SER A 626 6.84 15.07 14.00
C SER A 626 6.84 15.70 12.62
N LEU A 627 7.83 15.33 11.79
CA LEU A 627 7.93 15.71 10.39
C LEU A 627 8.62 14.59 9.58
N SER A 628 8.54 14.69 8.26
CA SER A 628 9.21 13.79 7.31
C SER A 628 10.23 14.55 6.48
N LEU A 629 11.46 14.04 6.45
CA LEU A 629 12.56 14.49 5.60
C LEU A 629 12.75 13.44 4.49
N SER A 630 12.46 13.81 3.25
CA SER A 630 12.24 12.85 2.16
C SER A 630 12.94 13.26 0.87
N TYR A 631 13.15 12.28 -0.02
CA TYR A 631 13.73 12.43 -1.37
C TYR A 631 15.01 13.28 -1.37
N PRO A 632 16.03 12.83 -0.63
CA PRO A 632 17.33 13.43 -0.73
C PRO A 632 17.87 13.39 -2.17
N CYS A 633 18.71 14.36 -2.48
CA CYS A 633 19.75 14.30 -3.50
C CYS A 633 21.07 14.73 -2.85
N ALA A 634 22.19 14.40 -3.48
CA ALA A 634 23.49 14.82 -2.99
C ALA A 634 24.45 15.13 -4.15
N LEU A 635 25.21 16.21 -4.01
CA LEU A 635 26.23 16.64 -4.97
C LEU A 635 27.47 17.11 -4.23
N GLU A 636 28.62 16.51 -4.53
CA GLU A 636 29.90 16.97 -4.02
C GLU A 636 30.41 18.16 -4.85
N HIS A 637 30.92 19.18 -4.18
CA HIS A 637 31.62 20.30 -4.80
C HIS A 637 32.56 20.98 -3.80
N ASP A 638 33.79 21.29 -4.21
CA ASP A 638 34.78 22.05 -3.43
C ASP A 638 34.95 21.57 -1.97
N GLY A 639 35.09 20.25 -1.80
CA GLY A 639 35.31 19.64 -0.48
C GLY A 639 34.09 19.63 0.43
N LYS A 640 32.90 19.92 -0.10
CA LYS A 640 31.61 19.89 0.61
C LYS A 640 30.63 18.96 -0.10
N LEU A 641 29.72 18.36 0.67
CA LEU A 641 28.57 17.64 0.17
C LEU A 641 27.30 18.49 0.35
N TYR A 642 26.64 18.82 -0.74
CA TYR A 642 25.37 19.52 -0.75
C TYR A 642 24.23 18.50 -0.80
N VAL A 643 23.43 18.43 0.26
CA VAL A 643 22.32 17.49 0.39
C VAL A 643 20.99 18.24 0.37
N GLY A 644 20.21 18.05 -0.69
CA GLY A 644 18.91 18.68 -0.87
C GLY A 644 17.82 17.70 -0.47
N TYR A 645 16.77 18.16 0.20
CA TYR A 645 15.69 17.27 0.66
C TYR A 645 14.36 18.02 0.79
N SER A 646 13.27 17.27 0.78
CA SER A 646 11.92 17.79 1.04
C SER A 646 11.56 17.65 2.52
N ASN A 647 10.97 18.70 3.09
CA ASN A 647 10.54 18.76 4.48
C ASN A 647 9.07 19.14 4.57
N ASN A 648 8.22 18.25 5.10
CA ASN A 648 6.79 18.53 5.22
C ASN A 648 6.44 19.49 6.37
N GLY A 649 7.41 19.88 7.22
CA GLY A 649 7.18 20.79 8.35
C GLY A 649 6.10 20.32 9.33
N GLY A 650 5.84 19.01 9.40
CA GLY A 650 4.77 18.43 10.21
C GLY A 650 3.35 18.53 9.62
N ARG A 651 3.21 19.02 8.38
CA ARG A 651 1.95 19.00 7.62
C ARG A 651 1.63 17.60 7.09
N ARG A 652 0.42 17.42 6.56
CA ARG A 652 0.01 16.17 5.90
C ARG A 652 0.50 16.13 4.46
N ALA A 653 0.68 14.91 3.94
CA ALA A 653 1.12 14.64 2.58
C ALA A 653 2.46 15.34 2.24
N ASN A 654 2.71 15.57 0.95
CA ASN A 654 3.93 16.16 0.41
C ASN A 654 3.85 17.70 0.28
N GLN A 655 3.23 18.35 1.27
CA GLN A 655 3.20 19.81 1.42
C GLN A 655 4.56 20.33 1.92
N ASN A 656 5.58 20.20 1.06
CA ASN A 656 6.96 20.32 1.48
C ASN A 656 7.56 21.70 1.22
N SER A 657 8.51 22.09 2.06
CA SER A 657 9.59 22.98 1.68
C SER A 657 10.72 22.18 1.03
N ALA A 658 11.45 22.81 0.11
CA ALA A 658 12.76 22.34 -0.35
C ALA A 658 13.85 22.98 0.52
N GLU A 659 14.67 22.14 1.13
CA GLU A 659 15.75 22.54 2.02
C GLU A 659 17.07 21.93 1.59
N MET A 660 18.17 22.47 2.11
CA MET A 660 19.52 22.04 1.83
C MET A 660 20.35 22.00 3.11
N ALA A 661 21.22 21.00 3.21
CA ALA A 661 22.30 20.92 4.17
C ALA A 661 23.64 20.89 3.42
N VAL A 662 24.63 21.63 3.89
CA VAL A 662 25.99 21.65 3.34
C VAL A 662 26.93 21.08 4.39
N LEU A 663 27.58 19.96 4.06
CA LEU A 663 28.41 19.18 4.97
C LEU A 663 29.88 19.27 4.54
N PRO A 664 30.83 19.62 5.42
CA PRO A 664 32.25 19.48 5.10
C PRO A 664 32.62 18.00 4.93
N LEU A 665 33.35 17.62 3.88
CA LEU A 665 33.67 16.21 3.66
C LEU A 665 34.54 15.61 4.78
N GLU A 666 35.40 16.40 5.43
CA GLU A 666 36.18 15.89 6.57
C GLU A 666 35.31 15.40 7.74
N SER A 667 34.09 15.91 7.88
CA SER A 667 33.16 15.51 8.94
C SER A 667 32.55 14.12 8.75
N LEU A 668 32.72 13.55 7.54
CA LEU A 668 32.19 12.25 7.14
C LEU A 668 33.26 11.16 7.06
N GLN A 669 34.51 11.46 7.41
CA GLN A 669 35.62 10.52 7.26
C GLN A 669 35.52 9.36 8.26
N VAL A 670 35.66 8.15 7.73
CA VAL A 670 35.82 6.91 8.47
C VAL A 670 37.23 6.37 8.20
N PRO A 671 38.00 6.03 9.25
CA PRO A 671 39.34 5.46 9.12
C PRO A 671 39.41 4.13 8.37
#